data_AF-A0A2E8AZP5-F1
#
_entry.id   AF-A0A2E8AZP5-F1
#
_cell.length_a   1.000
_cell.length_b   1.000
_cell.length_c   1.000
_cell.angle_alpha   90.00
_cell.angle_beta   90.00
_cell.angle_gamma   90.00
#
_symmetry.space_group_name_H-M   'P 1'
#
loop_
_entity.id
_entity.type
_entity.pdbx_description
1 polymer ?
#
loop_
_entity_poly.entity_id
_entity_poly.type
_entity_poly.pdbx_seq_one_letter_code
_entity_poly.pdbx_strand_id
1 'polypeptide(L)'
;QISLASYGVGSSYSDTLSDMAADPDGDLLVALQCEQGKIAIIDGAAESVLAVVDLGGPRPNDGPGRMNAAVDLSDPANRRIFVFLADDNKLYRLEESNGFVPRLEDAAEITVEHQVQQTYGFRSVYYSPLLDKVFVWNVAVDPDTLAVETTVAGVERLVGEADGVLFAQHQAPAGFNRTESLVTVDAATFEIVHQQQLAETMAMDAKVHLDLSRDQVAFTRPAYSESHLVGIESTTTTTGVQLEHLSTQQMPLGTHRPEILATASGDMLAVVVQPGDDAAGNRVKHQVYRYDSAGNQTGDPFPVTWVTDEYGEPADHRTAIIDDELVIVYQSLVFDGNPGVGGGPAEQYALNQSLLLARYSLDGQELFRGPIVAHVTDFSEDSFPDHCLLPLEDSLLVSTGADHRIKLREVSYSGEVLGTYEIDADAARPLSSIGNSLLSNGDRVWMITGSGVSPRDPSGILVSELDAAYQPTELAWFAADGQEYTFPTGSLLHNGYTFVTYDAREMTGSYLSPQEHPFQPRLMVLDAELNRVLDMAVGSGMGFAHVHPTLDVVGDELVIGWSMRAEAEGGDHYTPQVQLERYALTFVGGGTPVPGSPQVASVVRNHGDDTFDTLETLAFTFDRDVSVSASSLLLADRTAGGTPVDLTSVTFNYRRETFTATWDFTGVAGIGAAFYTAVLDTSSVTDSQGNPLDGNADGAGGDDFSHVLLVAARGDSDVDGDVDLSDLNTLFANFKPLGTSAHGWCEGSFDNDGDVDLSDYNWLATQYAPLGYAGETPAGYVLPCSVGSTSPATDASQLLSLVADDQAYNDEIQVSAEVSSRLPRDAPPSRRAHGRTTKRHAVSTAFAQYEVDRRSVGTLAAIRVRGERGGALLTDEVDFGGKWNTPWPGR
;
A
#
# COMPACT_ATOMS: atom_id res chain seq x y z
N GLN A 1 23.33 -60.03 11.08
CA GLN A 1 23.75 -59.23 12.27
C GLN A 1 25.16 -59.66 12.64
N ILE A 2 26.17 -58.87 12.30
CA ILE A 2 27.59 -59.26 12.42
C ILE A 2 28.16 -58.70 13.74
N SER A 3 28.89 -59.53 14.49
CA SER A 3 29.53 -59.11 15.74
C SER A 3 31.01 -58.78 15.51
N LEU A 4 31.34 -57.49 15.41
CA LEU A 4 32.70 -57.03 15.10
C LEU A 4 33.71 -57.25 16.26
N ALA A 5 33.21 -57.45 17.48
CA ALA A 5 34.03 -57.58 18.70
C ALA A 5 35.01 -58.78 18.69
N SER A 6 34.85 -59.77 17.81
CA SER A 6 35.82 -60.87 17.62
C SER A 6 37.04 -60.51 16.77
N TYR A 7 37.05 -59.33 16.12
CA TYR A 7 38.09 -58.91 15.16
C TYR A 7 39.03 -57.81 15.69
N GLY A 8 39.04 -57.56 17.01
CA GLY A 8 39.90 -56.55 17.63
C GLY A 8 39.34 -55.13 17.63
N VAL A 9 38.08 -54.96 17.21
CA VAL A 9 37.25 -53.79 17.51
C VAL A 9 36.80 -53.88 18.98
N GLY A 10 36.69 -52.74 19.67
CA GLY A 10 36.58 -52.68 21.13
C GLY A 10 35.26 -53.27 21.67
N SER A 11 35.30 -53.83 22.89
CA SER A 11 34.10 -54.35 23.58
C SER A 11 33.55 -53.39 24.65
N SER A 12 33.89 -52.10 24.55
CA SER A 12 33.48 -51.05 25.48
C SER A 12 33.36 -49.72 24.75
N TYR A 13 32.24 -49.02 24.99
CA TYR A 13 31.67 -47.95 24.14
C TYR A 13 31.06 -48.45 22.82
N SER A 14 30.11 -47.68 22.32
CA SER A 14 29.30 -48.01 21.14
C SER A 14 29.96 -47.45 19.89
N ASP A 15 30.81 -48.25 19.24
CA ASP A 15 31.30 -47.95 17.90
C ASP A 15 30.09 -47.88 16.94
N THR A 16 29.81 -46.68 16.43
CA THR A 16 28.70 -46.39 15.52
C THR A 16 29.14 -46.49 14.06
N LEU A 17 28.19 -46.81 13.17
CA LEU A 17 28.42 -46.78 11.73
C LEU A 17 28.39 -45.31 11.28
N SER A 18 29.44 -44.79 10.65
CA SER A 18 29.44 -43.41 10.14
C SER A 18 28.95 -43.31 8.69
N ASP A 19 29.36 -44.27 7.85
CA ASP A 19 29.07 -44.28 6.42
C ASP A 19 29.22 -45.71 5.84
N MET A 20 28.60 -45.99 4.70
CA MET A 20 28.78 -47.26 3.98
C MET A 20 28.58 -47.13 2.46
N ALA A 21 29.45 -47.81 1.71
CA ALA A 21 29.36 -47.95 0.26
C ALA A 21 29.30 -49.44 -0.13
N ALA A 22 28.60 -49.75 -1.22
CA ALA A 22 28.55 -51.11 -1.78
C ALA A 22 29.25 -51.15 -3.14
N ASP A 23 30.07 -52.17 -3.37
CA ASP A 23 30.80 -52.35 -4.62
C ASP A 23 29.98 -53.10 -5.70
N PRO A 24 30.45 -53.14 -6.98
CA PRO A 24 29.71 -53.78 -8.07
C PRO A 24 29.57 -55.31 -7.97
N ASP A 25 30.45 -55.97 -7.22
CA ASP A 25 30.40 -57.42 -6.98
C ASP A 25 29.46 -57.77 -5.80
N GLY A 26 29.16 -56.79 -4.95
CA GLY A 26 28.15 -56.82 -3.88
C GLY A 26 28.71 -56.68 -2.47
N ASP A 27 30.01 -56.41 -2.32
CA ASP A 27 30.66 -56.30 -1.01
C ASP A 27 30.44 -54.92 -0.37
N LEU A 28 30.33 -54.91 0.97
CA LEU A 28 29.99 -53.73 1.75
C LEU A 28 31.23 -53.15 2.44
N LEU A 29 31.61 -51.95 2.01
CA LEU A 29 32.61 -51.11 2.66
C LEU A 29 31.93 -50.31 3.78
N VAL A 30 32.44 -50.43 5.00
CA VAL A 30 31.82 -49.87 6.20
C VAL A 30 32.82 -49.00 6.96
N ALA A 31 32.54 -47.71 7.04
CA ALA A 31 33.26 -46.79 7.91
C ALA A 31 32.76 -46.95 9.36
N LEU A 32 33.70 -47.17 10.28
CA LEU A 32 33.41 -47.32 11.70
C LEU A 32 33.88 -46.07 12.45
N GLN A 33 32.93 -45.39 13.10
CA GLN A 33 33.19 -44.24 13.96
C GLN A 33 33.83 -44.73 15.27
N CYS A 34 35.16 -44.82 15.30
CA CYS A 34 35.91 -45.25 16.48
C CYS A 34 37.12 -44.35 16.76
N GLU A 35 37.58 -44.31 18.01
CA GLU A 35 38.72 -43.51 18.49
C GLU A 35 40.07 -43.85 17.82
N GLN A 36 40.10 -44.79 16.86
CA GLN A 36 41.31 -45.29 16.21
C GLN A 36 41.30 -45.14 14.68
N GLY A 37 40.18 -44.71 14.07
CA GLY A 37 40.06 -44.51 12.62
C GLY A 37 40.16 -45.82 11.82
N LYS A 38 39.08 -46.60 11.76
CA LYS A 38 39.07 -47.94 11.15
C LYS A 38 37.94 -48.13 10.13
N ILE A 39 38.24 -48.87 9.07
CA ILE A 39 37.28 -49.31 8.06
C ILE A 39 37.17 -50.83 8.13
N ALA A 40 35.96 -51.37 8.11
CA ALA A 40 35.72 -52.79 7.87
C ALA A 40 35.29 -53.02 6.43
N ILE A 41 35.86 -54.04 5.78
CA ILE A 41 35.40 -54.53 4.48
C ILE A 41 34.66 -55.85 4.74
N ILE A 42 33.40 -55.95 4.30
CA ILE A 42 32.50 -57.06 4.62
C ILE A 42 32.03 -57.72 3.33
N ASP A 43 32.22 -59.04 3.23
CA ASP A 43 31.65 -59.89 2.19
C ASP A 43 30.11 -59.82 2.27
N GLY A 44 29.50 -59.25 1.25
CA GLY A 44 28.05 -59.02 1.21
C GLY A 44 27.24 -60.30 1.00
N ALA A 45 27.85 -61.35 0.44
CA ALA A 45 27.23 -62.64 0.18
C ALA A 45 27.42 -63.65 1.33
N ALA A 46 28.48 -63.50 2.13
CA ALA A 46 28.83 -64.38 3.25
C ALA A 46 28.57 -63.80 4.65
N GLU A 47 28.14 -62.52 4.76
CA GLU A 47 28.00 -61.77 6.03
C GLU A 47 29.28 -61.84 6.90
N SER A 48 30.47 -61.69 6.30
CA SER A 48 31.75 -61.89 7.00
C SER A 48 32.78 -60.79 6.76
N VAL A 49 33.54 -60.40 7.79
CA VAL A 49 34.58 -59.37 7.67
C VAL A 49 35.79 -59.94 6.93
N LEU A 50 36.06 -59.42 5.73
CA LEU A 50 37.21 -59.77 4.89
C LEU A 50 38.49 -59.09 5.39
N ALA A 51 38.39 -57.81 5.75
CA ALA A 51 39.51 -56.99 6.20
C ALA A 51 39.08 -55.92 7.21
N VAL A 52 40.03 -55.48 8.02
CA VAL A 52 39.93 -54.21 8.78
C VAL A 52 41.17 -53.40 8.46
N VAL A 53 40.99 -52.20 7.92
CA VAL A 53 42.07 -51.24 7.65
C VAL A 53 42.13 -50.26 8.82
N ASP A 54 43.29 -50.15 9.45
CA ASP A 54 43.60 -49.18 10.49
C ASP A 54 44.30 -47.99 9.81
N LEU A 55 43.71 -46.80 9.89
CA LEU A 55 44.19 -45.60 9.20
C LEU A 55 45.24 -44.84 10.03
N GLY A 56 45.44 -45.21 11.29
CA GLY A 56 46.46 -44.63 12.17
C GLY A 56 46.05 -43.29 12.79
N GLY A 57 44.99 -43.30 13.61
CA GLY A 57 44.56 -42.12 14.37
C GLY A 57 45.59 -41.53 15.35
N PRO A 58 45.29 -40.36 15.95
CA PRO A 58 46.17 -39.69 16.93
C PRO A 58 46.47 -40.57 18.14
N ARG A 59 47.54 -40.22 18.87
CA ARG A 59 48.04 -41.08 19.94
C ARG A 59 47.12 -41.04 21.17
N PRO A 60 47.04 -42.11 22.00
CA PRO A 60 46.03 -42.26 23.06
C PRO A 60 46.05 -41.26 24.25
N ASN A 61 46.77 -40.14 24.13
CA ASN A 61 46.86 -39.09 25.15
C ASN A 61 46.07 -37.82 24.77
N ASP A 62 45.69 -37.66 23.50
CA ASP A 62 45.16 -36.39 22.97
C ASP A 62 43.62 -36.27 23.04
N GLY A 63 43.04 -36.91 24.07
CA GLY A 63 41.60 -36.87 24.37
C GLY A 63 40.73 -37.88 23.59
N PRO A 64 39.45 -38.04 23.96
CA PRO A 64 38.49 -38.91 23.26
C PRO A 64 37.94 -38.22 22.00
N GLY A 65 38.80 -38.00 21.01
CA GLY A 65 38.39 -37.54 19.68
C GLY A 65 37.70 -38.65 18.90
N ARG A 66 36.45 -38.43 18.47
CA ARG A 66 35.70 -39.35 17.61
C ARG A 66 35.88 -38.97 16.14
N MET A 67 36.82 -39.61 15.46
CA MET A 67 37.02 -39.42 14.03
C MET A 67 35.78 -39.84 13.24
N ASN A 68 35.23 -38.91 12.47
CA ASN A 68 34.24 -39.17 11.44
C ASN A 68 34.92 -39.52 10.11
N ALA A 69 34.50 -40.63 9.51
CA ALA A 69 35.04 -41.15 8.26
C ALA A 69 33.91 -41.39 7.24
N ALA A 70 34.14 -40.98 6.00
CA ALA A 70 33.27 -41.20 4.84
C ALA A 70 34.02 -41.94 3.72
N VAL A 71 33.31 -42.72 2.91
CA VAL A 71 33.92 -43.66 1.93
C VAL A 71 33.19 -43.60 0.57
N ASP A 72 33.94 -43.26 -0.49
CA ASP A 72 33.44 -43.21 -1.88
C ASP A 72 34.15 -44.23 -2.78
N LEU A 73 33.38 -44.85 -3.67
CA LEU A 73 33.83 -45.71 -4.76
C LEU A 73 33.82 -44.91 -6.08
N SER A 74 34.64 -43.88 -6.15
CA SER A 74 34.65 -42.91 -7.26
C SER A 74 35.02 -43.51 -8.63
N ASP A 75 35.66 -44.69 -8.65
CA ASP A 75 35.96 -45.47 -9.87
C ASP A 75 35.74 -46.97 -9.62
N PRO A 76 34.51 -47.48 -9.84
CA PRO A 76 34.19 -48.90 -9.68
C PRO A 76 34.85 -49.80 -10.75
N ALA A 77 35.28 -49.23 -11.88
CA ALA A 77 35.91 -50.00 -12.97
C ALA A 77 37.39 -50.31 -12.69
N ASN A 78 38.06 -49.46 -11.90
CA ASN A 78 39.45 -49.68 -11.44
C ASN A 78 39.56 -50.02 -9.94
N ARG A 79 38.43 -50.30 -9.25
CA ARG A 79 38.36 -50.71 -7.82
C ARG A 79 39.18 -49.81 -6.90
N ARG A 80 38.96 -48.49 -6.98
CA ARG A 80 39.59 -47.51 -6.10
C ARG A 80 38.63 -47.06 -5.00
N ILE A 81 39.11 -47.07 -3.77
CA ILE A 81 38.36 -46.65 -2.59
C ILE A 81 38.98 -45.34 -2.11
N PHE A 82 38.15 -44.32 -1.92
CA PHE A 82 38.56 -43.04 -1.35
C PHE A 82 37.93 -42.87 0.03
N VAL A 83 38.72 -42.39 0.98
CA VAL A 83 38.35 -42.27 2.39
C VAL A 83 38.69 -40.87 2.84
N PHE A 84 37.71 -40.14 3.37
CA PHE A 84 37.93 -38.81 3.95
C PHE A 84 37.87 -38.88 5.47
N LEU A 85 38.86 -38.28 6.15
CA LEU A 85 38.90 -38.11 7.60
C LEU A 85 38.79 -36.62 7.96
N ALA A 86 37.73 -36.28 8.68
CA ALA A 86 37.35 -34.89 8.94
C ALA A 86 38.37 -34.13 9.80
N ASP A 87 38.76 -34.69 10.94
CA ASP A 87 39.52 -33.98 11.99
C ASP A 87 40.91 -33.50 11.53
N ASP A 88 41.49 -34.18 10.53
CA ASP A 88 42.79 -33.88 9.93
C ASP A 88 42.68 -33.16 8.56
N ASN A 89 41.47 -32.95 8.03
CA ASN A 89 41.19 -32.45 6.66
C ASN A 89 41.85 -33.31 5.54
N LYS A 90 42.00 -34.64 5.74
CA LYS A 90 42.77 -35.52 4.85
C LYS A 90 41.90 -36.46 4.02
N LEU A 91 42.17 -36.47 2.71
CA LEU A 91 41.66 -37.46 1.77
C LEU A 91 42.73 -38.54 1.51
N TYR A 92 42.38 -39.80 1.76
CA TYR A 92 43.22 -40.97 1.51
C TYR A 92 42.67 -41.74 0.30
N ARG A 93 43.54 -42.09 -0.65
CA ARG A 93 43.22 -43.05 -1.72
C ARG A 93 43.82 -44.42 -1.40
N LEU A 94 42.99 -45.45 -1.40
CA LEU A 94 43.37 -46.86 -1.31
C LEU A 94 43.23 -47.54 -2.69
N GLU A 95 44.22 -48.35 -3.08
CA GLU A 95 44.22 -49.10 -4.34
C GLU A 95 44.39 -50.62 -4.07
N GLU A 96 43.79 -51.49 -4.90
CA GLU A 96 43.82 -52.94 -4.67
C GLU A 96 45.17 -53.59 -5.07
N SER A 97 45.99 -53.96 -4.08
CA SER A 97 47.31 -54.56 -4.31
C SER A 97 47.28 -56.09 -4.51
N ASN A 98 46.81 -56.54 -5.69
CA ASN A 98 46.89 -57.93 -6.18
C ASN A 98 46.30 -58.99 -5.24
N GLY A 99 45.08 -58.79 -4.74
CA GLY A 99 44.32 -59.83 -4.04
C GLY A 99 43.61 -59.38 -2.77
N PHE A 100 42.54 -58.61 -2.93
CA PHE A 100 41.40 -58.53 -2.01
C PHE A 100 41.64 -58.06 -0.56
N VAL A 101 42.80 -57.45 -0.25
CA VAL A 101 42.99 -56.66 0.97
C VAL A 101 43.83 -55.41 0.63
N PRO A 102 43.24 -54.21 0.54
CA PRO A 102 43.99 -52.96 0.45
C PRO A 102 44.86 -52.77 1.70
N ARG A 103 46.07 -52.21 1.53
CA ARG A 103 46.98 -51.98 2.67
C ARG A 103 47.25 -50.50 2.87
N LEU A 104 47.55 -50.11 4.11
CA LEU A 104 47.94 -48.74 4.44
C LEU A 104 49.25 -48.31 3.74
N GLU A 105 50.12 -49.26 3.37
CA GLU A 105 51.33 -49.01 2.57
C GLU A 105 51.05 -48.64 1.10
N ASP A 106 49.81 -48.85 0.63
CA ASP A 106 49.32 -48.41 -0.69
C ASP A 106 48.53 -47.08 -0.61
N ALA A 107 48.40 -46.47 0.58
CA ALA A 107 47.59 -45.27 0.79
C ALA A 107 48.29 -43.97 0.37
N ALA A 108 47.65 -43.19 -0.50
CA ALA A 108 48.12 -41.86 -0.90
C ALA A 108 47.31 -40.75 -0.22
N GLU A 109 47.98 -39.87 0.54
CA GLU A 109 47.42 -38.63 1.07
C GLU A 109 47.28 -37.59 -0.07
N ILE A 110 46.09 -37.01 -0.21
CA ILE A 110 45.77 -35.99 -1.21
C ILE A 110 45.48 -34.68 -0.47
N THR A 111 46.31 -33.66 -0.72
CA THR A 111 46.12 -32.31 -0.20
C THR A 111 44.86 -31.67 -0.79
N VAL A 112 44.02 -31.08 0.06
CA VAL A 112 42.91 -30.22 -0.36
C VAL A 112 43.40 -28.77 -0.34
N GLU A 113 43.25 -28.05 -1.45
CA GLU A 113 43.91 -26.74 -1.63
C GLU A 113 43.08 -25.55 -1.14
N HIS A 114 41.76 -25.68 -1.04
CA HIS A 114 40.84 -24.63 -0.58
C HIS A 114 39.76 -25.18 0.36
N GLN A 115 39.41 -24.37 1.37
CA GLN A 115 38.29 -24.60 2.30
C GLN A 115 37.58 -23.25 2.51
N VAL A 116 36.26 -23.24 2.35
CA VAL A 116 35.39 -22.10 2.69
C VAL A 116 34.49 -22.51 3.86
N GLN A 117 34.30 -21.61 4.83
CA GLN A 117 33.51 -21.84 6.04
C GLN A 117 32.64 -20.61 6.29
N GLN A 118 31.31 -20.76 6.25
CA GLN A 118 30.34 -19.70 6.51
C GLN A 118 29.55 -19.97 7.80
N THR A 119 28.97 -18.92 8.37
CA THR A 119 28.55 -18.89 9.79
C THR A 119 27.07 -19.18 10.04
N TYR A 120 26.28 -19.48 9.00
CA TYR A 120 24.86 -19.83 9.13
C TYR A 120 24.61 -21.28 8.72
N GLY A 121 24.60 -22.17 9.74
CA GLY A 121 24.61 -23.62 9.55
C GLY A 121 26.00 -24.11 9.12
N PHE A 122 26.60 -25.01 9.90
CA PHE A 122 27.96 -25.49 9.62
C PHE A 122 27.97 -26.41 8.38
N ARG A 123 28.20 -25.79 7.21
CA ARG A 123 28.55 -26.47 5.96
C ARG A 123 29.98 -26.14 5.57
N SER A 124 30.70 -27.13 5.05
CA SER A 124 32.05 -26.98 4.51
C SER A 124 32.08 -27.56 3.10
N VAL A 125 32.52 -26.75 2.13
CA VAL A 125 32.67 -27.17 0.73
C VAL A 125 34.17 -27.34 0.42
N TYR A 126 34.51 -28.46 -0.20
CA TYR A 126 35.88 -28.81 -0.58
C TYR A 126 35.92 -29.22 -2.06
N TYR A 127 36.88 -28.70 -2.83
CA TYR A 127 37.08 -29.07 -4.23
C TYR A 127 38.41 -29.82 -4.42
N SER A 128 38.43 -30.83 -5.28
CA SER A 128 39.65 -31.55 -5.67
C SER A 128 39.88 -31.47 -7.18
N PRO A 129 40.78 -30.58 -7.66
CA PRO A 129 41.16 -30.49 -9.08
C PRO A 129 41.77 -31.79 -9.65
N LEU A 130 42.19 -32.71 -8.78
CA LEU A 130 42.79 -34.00 -9.11
C LEU A 130 41.74 -35.11 -9.34
N LEU A 131 40.48 -34.86 -8.94
CA LEU A 131 39.36 -35.79 -9.08
C LEU A 131 38.18 -35.21 -9.88
N ASP A 132 38.19 -33.91 -10.19
CA ASP A 132 37.09 -33.19 -10.84
C ASP A 132 35.76 -33.35 -10.07
N LYS A 133 35.85 -33.20 -8.74
CA LYS A 133 34.76 -33.41 -7.78
C LYS A 133 34.73 -32.34 -6.68
N VAL A 134 33.51 -31.97 -6.30
CA VAL A 134 33.17 -31.16 -5.12
C VAL A 134 32.60 -32.08 -4.03
N PHE A 135 32.93 -31.80 -2.78
CA PHE A 135 32.44 -32.50 -1.59
C PHE A 135 31.76 -31.48 -0.66
N VAL A 136 30.54 -31.75 -0.23
CA VAL A 136 29.74 -30.85 0.62
C VAL A 136 29.44 -31.53 1.95
N TRP A 137 30.06 -31.05 3.03
CA TRP A 137 29.79 -31.53 4.38
C TRP A 137 28.65 -30.74 5.01
N ASN A 138 27.69 -31.43 5.67
CA ASN A 138 26.64 -30.81 6.48
C ASN A 138 26.80 -31.24 7.95
N VAL A 139 26.60 -30.32 8.90
CA VAL A 139 26.43 -30.65 10.32
C VAL A 139 25.07 -30.15 10.80
N ALA A 140 24.22 -31.07 11.24
CA ALA A 140 23.02 -30.74 11.99
C ALA A 140 23.32 -30.76 13.50
N VAL A 141 22.61 -29.91 14.25
CA VAL A 141 22.58 -29.96 15.71
C VAL A 141 21.12 -30.10 16.10
N ASP A 142 20.80 -31.12 16.88
CA ASP A 142 19.48 -31.28 17.49
C ASP A 142 19.28 -30.17 18.55
N PRO A 143 18.30 -29.26 18.36
CA PRO A 143 18.11 -28.13 19.26
C PRO A 143 17.61 -28.54 20.66
N ASP A 144 16.91 -29.67 20.78
CA ASP A 144 16.31 -30.13 22.05
C ASP A 144 17.32 -30.91 22.91
N THR A 145 18.31 -31.57 22.30
CA THR A 145 19.29 -32.39 23.03
C THR A 145 20.72 -31.83 23.01
N LEU A 146 21.02 -30.86 22.15
CA LEU A 146 22.38 -30.40 21.81
C LEU A 146 23.30 -31.54 21.32
N ALA A 147 22.73 -32.65 20.85
CA ALA A 147 23.49 -33.69 20.17
C ALA A 147 23.90 -33.21 18.77
N VAL A 148 25.18 -33.34 18.45
CA VAL A 148 25.70 -33.06 17.11
C VAL A 148 25.62 -34.35 16.28
N GLU A 149 24.54 -34.52 15.52
CA GLU A 149 24.45 -35.57 14.50
C GLU A 149 25.16 -35.11 13.22
N THR A 150 26.45 -35.45 13.12
CA THR A 150 27.25 -35.28 11.91
C THR A 150 26.87 -36.32 10.86
N THR A 151 25.86 -36.02 10.05
CA THR A 151 25.47 -36.84 8.89
C THR A 151 26.20 -36.37 7.64
N VAL A 152 27.12 -37.18 7.12
CA VAL A 152 27.83 -36.85 5.87
C VAL A 152 26.86 -37.00 4.70
N ALA A 153 26.56 -35.89 4.03
CA ALA A 153 25.92 -35.92 2.72
C ALA A 153 26.92 -36.47 1.68
N GLY A 154 26.45 -37.37 0.82
CA GLY A 154 27.30 -38.14 -0.09
C GLY A 154 28.01 -37.28 -1.15
N VAL A 155 29.00 -37.89 -1.81
CA VAL A 155 29.82 -37.21 -2.83
C VAL A 155 28.99 -36.86 -4.07
N GLU A 156 28.84 -35.57 -4.35
CA GLU A 156 27.95 -35.08 -5.40
C GLU A 156 28.55 -35.19 -6.80
N ARG A 157 27.68 -35.21 -7.81
CA ARG A 157 28.06 -35.34 -9.21
C ARG A 157 27.89 -34.01 -9.94
N LEU A 158 28.97 -33.51 -10.52
CA LEU A 158 28.95 -32.40 -11.46
C LEU A 158 28.06 -32.74 -12.67
N VAL A 159 27.04 -31.90 -12.89
CA VAL A 159 26.03 -32.10 -13.96
C VAL A 159 26.37 -31.26 -15.20
N GLY A 160 27.09 -30.16 -15.02
CA GLY A 160 27.64 -29.33 -16.08
C GLY A 160 28.51 -28.18 -15.55
N GLU A 161 29.25 -27.56 -16.48
CA GLU A 161 29.97 -26.30 -16.31
C GLU A 161 29.51 -25.35 -17.42
N ALA A 162 29.18 -24.11 -17.09
CA ALA A 162 28.88 -23.05 -18.05
C ALA A 162 29.39 -21.71 -17.53
N ASP A 163 30.10 -20.95 -18.37
CA ASP A 163 30.59 -19.58 -18.12
C ASP A 163 31.23 -19.32 -16.73
N GLY A 164 31.91 -20.32 -16.17
CA GLY A 164 32.59 -20.23 -14.87
C GLY A 164 31.72 -20.58 -13.66
N VAL A 165 30.60 -21.29 -13.87
CA VAL A 165 29.69 -21.75 -12.81
C VAL A 165 29.57 -23.27 -12.83
N LEU A 166 29.65 -23.89 -11.64
CA LEU A 166 29.54 -25.33 -11.42
C LEU A 166 28.16 -25.70 -10.89
N PHE A 167 27.56 -26.74 -11.49
CA PHE A 167 26.21 -27.23 -11.13
C PHE A 167 26.26 -28.62 -10.50
N ALA A 168 25.77 -28.76 -9.27
CA ALA A 168 25.63 -30.03 -8.56
C ALA A 168 24.15 -30.33 -8.23
N GLN A 169 23.72 -31.57 -8.47
CA GLN A 169 22.39 -32.06 -8.09
C GLN A 169 22.50 -33.10 -6.97
N HIS A 170 21.78 -32.87 -5.88
CA HIS A 170 21.72 -33.80 -4.75
C HIS A 170 20.75 -34.97 -5.01
N GLN A 171 21.16 -36.20 -4.72
CA GLN A 171 20.26 -37.36 -4.61
C GLN A 171 20.42 -38.06 -3.26
N ALA A 172 19.38 -37.95 -2.42
CA ALA A 172 19.34 -38.60 -1.12
C ALA A 172 19.14 -40.14 -1.23
N PRO A 173 19.72 -40.95 -0.33
CA PRO A 173 19.46 -42.39 -0.27
C PRO A 173 17.97 -42.72 -0.03
N ALA A 174 17.51 -43.85 -0.58
CA ALA A 174 16.11 -44.25 -0.50
C ALA A 174 15.70 -44.68 0.93
N GLY A 175 15.04 -43.79 1.67
CA GLY A 175 14.47 -44.11 3.00
C GLY A 175 13.81 -42.96 3.75
N PHE A 176 14.15 -41.71 3.44
CA PHE A 176 13.64 -40.50 4.12
C PHE A 176 12.92 -39.55 3.15
N ASN A 177 12.27 -38.51 3.70
CA ASN A 177 11.55 -37.50 2.91
C ASN A 177 12.47 -36.86 1.86
N ARG A 178 11.94 -36.67 0.64
CA ARG A 178 12.72 -36.15 -0.48
C ARG A 178 12.72 -34.63 -0.46
N THR A 179 13.92 -34.07 -0.42
CA THR A 179 14.15 -32.67 -0.72
C THR A 179 15.26 -32.64 -1.76
N GLU A 180 14.92 -32.52 -3.04
CA GLU A 180 15.94 -32.23 -4.05
C GLU A 180 16.34 -30.76 -3.92
N SER A 181 17.63 -30.49 -4.08
CA SER A 181 18.17 -29.14 -4.03
C SER A 181 19.24 -28.99 -5.11
N LEU A 182 19.21 -27.85 -5.80
CA LEU A 182 20.22 -27.44 -6.75
C LEU A 182 21.12 -26.42 -6.06
N VAL A 183 22.44 -26.67 -6.09
CA VAL A 183 23.45 -25.76 -5.53
C VAL A 183 24.33 -25.24 -6.66
N THR A 184 24.48 -23.93 -6.72
CA THR A 184 25.23 -23.21 -7.74
C THR A 184 26.46 -22.56 -7.12
N VAL A 185 27.64 -22.92 -7.61
CA VAL A 185 28.94 -22.49 -7.04
C VAL A 185 29.75 -21.75 -8.11
N ASP A 186 30.31 -20.59 -7.74
CA ASP A 186 31.24 -19.83 -8.58
C ASP A 186 32.57 -20.58 -8.71
N ALA A 187 33.05 -20.84 -9.93
CA ALA A 187 34.25 -21.65 -10.16
C ALA A 187 35.58 -20.89 -9.92
N ALA A 188 35.54 -19.60 -9.63
CA ALA A 188 36.70 -18.76 -9.34
C ALA A 188 36.84 -18.43 -7.84
N THR A 189 35.74 -18.28 -7.10
CA THR A 189 35.74 -18.03 -5.64
C THR A 189 35.41 -19.27 -4.81
N PHE A 190 34.71 -20.26 -5.38
CA PHE A 190 34.13 -21.42 -4.70
C PHE A 190 33.09 -21.08 -3.62
N GLU A 191 32.45 -19.91 -3.72
CA GLU A 191 31.32 -19.53 -2.88
C GLU A 191 29.99 -20.01 -3.47
N ILE A 192 29.02 -20.35 -2.60
CA ILE A 192 27.66 -20.70 -3.00
C ILE A 192 26.94 -19.42 -3.40
N VAL A 193 26.60 -19.29 -4.68
CA VAL A 193 25.93 -18.10 -5.25
C VAL A 193 24.42 -18.23 -5.24
N HIS A 194 23.90 -19.46 -5.30
CA HIS A 194 22.48 -19.75 -5.26
C HIS A 194 22.21 -21.16 -4.73
N GLN A 195 21.10 -21.33 -4.01
CA GLN A 195 20.57 -22.63 -3.61
C GLN A 195 19.04 -22.61 -3.80
N GLN A 196 18.52 -23.51 -4.63
CA GLN A 196 17.08 -23.67 -4.83
C GLN A 196 16.59 -24.99 -4.22
N GLN A 197 15.52 -24.93 -3.44
CA GLN A 197 14.86 -26.09 -2.83
C GLN A 197 13.64 -26.46 -3.67
N LEU A 198 13.60 -27.69 -4.20
CA LEU A 198 12.51 -28.14 -5.08
C LEU A 198 11.40 -28.78 -4.24
N ALA A 199 10.28 -28.06 -4.07
CA ALA A 199 9.11 -28.53 -3.33
C ALA A 199 8.30 -29.56 -4.13
N GLU A 200 7.89 -30.67 -3.49
CA GLU A 200 7.11 -31.73 -4.15
C GLU A 200 5.69 -31.27 -4.51
N THR A 201 5.47 -30.89 -5.77
CA THR A 201 4.12 -30.81 -6.36
C THR A 201 4.09 -31.39 -7.78
N MET A 202 2.96 -32.01 -8.12
CA MET A 202 2.64 -32.65 -9.42
C MET A 202 3.24 -34.04 -9.69
N ALA A 203 2.55 -34.79 -10.54
CA ALA A 203 2.57 -36.26 -10.57
C ALA A 203 3.74 -36.90 -11.35
N MET A 204 3.98 -38.18 -11.05
CA MET A 204 4.88 -39.06 -11.82
C MET A 204 4.43 -39.24 -13.29
N ASP A 205 5.02 -38.51 -14.23
CA ASP A 205 5.65 -39.05 -15.45
C ASP A 205 6.25 -37.94 -16.34
N ALA A 206 7.34 -37.31 -15.88
CA ALA A 206 8.08 -36.30 -16.65
C ALA A 206 9.57 -36.65 -16.74
N LYS A 207 9.96 -37.39 -17.78
CA LYS A 207 11.39 -37.53 -18.14
C LYS A 207 11.87 -36.25 -18.81
N VAL A 208 12.60 -35.43 -18.06
CA VAL A 208 13.34 -34.28 -18.62
C VAL A 208 14.42 -34.79 -19.59
N HIS A 209 14.15 -34.66 -20.88
CA HIS A 209 15.13 -34.90 -21.94
C HIS A 209 15.77 -33.56 -22.35
N LEU A 210 16.93 -33.25 -21.78
CA LEU A 210 17.79 -32.17 -22.25
C LEU A 210 18.49 -32.61 -23.55
N ASP A 211 18.02 -32.10 -24.69
CA ASP A 211 18.64 -32.34 -26.01
C ASP A 211 19.62 -31.20 -26.35
N LEU A 212 20.87 -31.36 -25.95
CA LEU A 212 21.95 -30.40 -26.22
C LEU A 212 22.56 -30.66 -27.61
N SER A 213 21.83 -30.25 -28.66
CA SER A 213 22.28 -30.39 -30.05
C SER A 213 23.49 -29.48 -30.34
N ARG A 214 24.68 -30.06 -30.41
CA ARG A 214 25.88 -29.39 -30.93
C ARG A 214 25.74 -29.06 -32.41
N ASP A 215 25.60 -27.78 -32.75
CA ASP A 215 26.43 -27.09 -33.76
C ASP A 215 25.96 -25.64 -33.99
N GLN A 216 26.92 -24.72 -34.18
CA GLN A 216 26.73 -23.27 -34.36
C GLN A 216 26.26 -22.58 -33.04
N VAL A 217 26.69 -21.37 -32.69
CA VAL A 217 27.11 -20.22 -33.51
C VAL A 217 28.59 -19.84 -33.30
N ALA A 218 29.21 -19.21 -34.29
CA ALA A 218 30.56 -18.65 -34.19
C ALA A 218 30.54 -17.11 -34.29
N PHE A 219 31.16 -16.42 -33.33
CA PHE A 219 31.42 -14.98 -33.40
C PHE A 219 32.90 -14.63 -33.21
N THR A 220 33.33 -13.58 -33.90
CA THR A 220 34.75 -13.19 -34.04
C THR A 220 35.17 -12.10 -33.06
N ARG A 221 36.33 -12.26 -32.41
CA ARG A 221 36.99 -11.20 -31.63
C ARG A 221 37.24 -9.92 -32.44
N PRO A 222 37.03 -8.75 -31.81
CA PRO A 222 38.04 -7.70 -31.76
C PRO A 222 38.45 -7.36 -30.30
N ALA A 223 39.35 -6.39 -30.12
CA ALA A 223 40.14 -6.23 -28.89
C ALA A 223 39.65 -5.11 -27.95
N TYR A 224 39.84 -5.36 -26.64
CA TYR A 224 40.07 -4.40 -25.54
C TYR A 224 39.65 -2.93 -25.70
N SER A 225 38.59 -2.56 -24.97
CA SER A 225 38.60 -1.42 -24.04
C SER A 225 37.71 -1.73 -22.84
N GLU A 226 37.96 -1.11 -21.68
CA GLU A 226 37.18 -1.34 -20.45
C GLU A 226 35.79 -0.68 -20.51
N SER A 227 34.93 -1.02 -19.54
CA SER A 227 33.54 -0.55 -19.29
C SER A 227 32.44 -0.90 -20.32
N HIS A 228 31.80 -2.08 -20.15
CA HIS A 228 30.33 -2.19 -20.04
C HIS A 228 29.83 -3.55 -19.52
N LEU A 229 28.56 -3.56 -19.09
CA LEU A 229 27.77 -4.72 -18.66
C LEU A 229 27.37 -5.62 -19.84
N VAL A 230 27.44 -6.94 -19.61
CA VAL A 230 26.67 -8.01 -20.28
C VAL A 230 26.51 -9.12 -19.22
N GLY A 231 25.35 -9.75 -18.97
CA GLY A 231 24.11 -9.76 -19.74
C GLY A 231 23.81 -11.16 -20.27
N ILE A 232 23.69 -12.15 -19.37
CA ILE A 232 23.40 -13.55 -19.71
C ILE A 232 21.91 -13.82 -19.45
N GLU A 233 21.13 -13.91 -20.51
CA GLU A 233 19.71 -14.27 -20.45
C GLU A 233 19.54 -15.77 -20.14
N SER A 234 19.22 -16.11 -18.89
CA SER A 234 18.62 -17.41 -18.59
C SER A 234 17.11 -17.31 -18.79
N THR A 235 16.56 -18.03 -19.79
CA THR A 235 15.17 -17.90 -20.23
C THR A 235 14.16 -18.66 -19.37
N THR A 236 14.14 -18.33 -18.07
CA THR A 236 12.97 -18.48 -17.20
C THR A 236 12.58 -17.10 -16.68
N THR A 237 11.70 -16.42 -17.42
CA THR A 237 11.27 -15.06 -17.10
C THR A 237 10.44 -15.03 -15.83
N THR A 238 11.04 -14.66 -14.70
CA THR A 238 10.32 -14.41 -13.44
C THR A 238 9.73 -13.01 -13.45
N THR A 239 8.41 -12.92 -13.62
CA THR A 239 7.61 -11.74 -13.30
C THR A 239 7.83 -11.32 -11.84
N GLY A 240 8.09 -10.03 -11.60
CA GLY A 240 8.16 -9.49 -10.24
C GLY A 240 8.63 -8.04 -10.16
N VAL A 241 8.71 -7.55 -8.93
CA VAL A 241 9.23 -6.22 -8.58
C VAL A 241 10.71 -6.33 -8.21
N GLN A 242 11.54 -5.41 -8.71
CA GLN A 242 12.93 -5.25 -8.32
C GLN A 242 13.14 -3.87 -7.67
N LEU A 243 13.76 -3.88 -6.50
CA LEU A 243 14.12 -2.70 -5.72
C LEU A 243 15.64 -2.61 -5.60
N GLU A 244 16.24 -1.55 -6.14
CA GLU A 244 17.65 -1.21 -5.91
C GLU A 244 17.73 -0.12 -4.83
N HIS A 245 18.42 -0.38 -3.72
CA HIS A 245 18.56 0.62 -2.64
C HIS A 245 19.45 1.77 -3.10
N LEU A 246 18.92 2.99 -3.05
CA LEU A 246 19.58 4.21 -3.52
C LEU A 246 20.25 4.96 -2.38
N SER A 247 19.54 5.13 -1.25
CA SER A 247 20.04 5.87 -0.10
C SER A 247 19.25 5.62 1.18
N THR A 248 19.91 5.84 2.31
CA THR A 248 19.29 6.02 3.63
C THR A 248 19.48 7.48 4.06
N GLN A 249 18.40 8.20 4.30
CA GLN A 249 18.44 9.58 4.82
C GLN A 249 17.97 9.60 6.27
N GLN A 250 18.76 10.22 7.15
CA GLN A 250 18.44 10.32 8.56
C GLN A 250 17.68 11.62 8.88
N MET A 251 16.50 11.49 9.48
CA MET A 251 15.80 12.62 10.10
C MET A 251 16.46 12.99 11.45
N PRO A 252 16.15 14.15 12.05
CA PRO A 252 16.74 14.55 13.33
C PRO A 252 16.44 13.57 14.48
N LEU A 253 17.36 13.46 15.44
CA LEU A 253 17.19 12.60 16.62
C LEU A 253 15.92 12.97 17.40
N GLY A 254 15.19 11.95 17.86
CA GLY A 254 13.91 12.06 18.54
C GLY A 254 12.68 11.87 17.63
N THR A 255 12.87 11.86 16.30
CA THR A 255 11.80 11.52 15.35
C THR A 255 11.41 10.03 15.45
N HIS A 256 10.11 9.73 15.39
CA HIS A 256 9.55 8.37 15.34
C HIS A 256 8.13 8.37 14.75
N ARG A 257 7.58 7.18 14.46
CA ARG A 257 6.27 6.94 13.84
C ARG A 257 6.06 7.85 12.62
N PRO A 258 6.78 7.60 11.52
CA PRO A 258 6.64 8.36 10.29
C PRO A 258 5.38 7.94 9.53
N GLU A 259 4.72 8.91 8.92
CA GLU A 259 3.75 8.75 7.84
C GLU A 259 4.34 9.42 6.59
N ILE A 260 4.63 8.64 5.55
CA ILE A 260 5.18 9.12 4.27
C ILE A 260 4.04 9.37 3.29
N LEU A 261 4.06 10.52 2.60
CA LEU A 261 3.03 10.94 1.65
C LEU A 261 3.67 11.63 0.43
N ALA A 262 3.37 11.17 -0.77
CA ALA A 262 3.71 11.83 -2.02
C ALA A 262 2.67 12.91 -2.37
N THR A 263 3.11 14.05 -2.90
CA THR A 263 2.23 15.14 -3.35
C THR A 263 1.95 15.03 -4.85
N ALA A 264 0.88 15.69 -5.33
CA ALA A 264 0.60 15.81 -6.77
C ALA A 264 1.69 16.57 -7.57
N SER A 265 2.61 17.28 -6.89
CA SER A 265 3.79 17.89 -7.53
C SER A 265 4.99 16.93 -7.69
N GLY A 266 4.92 15.72 -7.13
CA GLY A 266 6.03 14.78 -7.03
C GLY A 266 7.02 15.09 -5.90
N ASP A 267 6.67 16.01 -5.01
CA ASP A 267 7.37 16.27 -3.75
C ASP A 267 6.86 15.31 -2.65
N MET A 268 7.41 15.38 -1.44
CA MET A 268 7.08 14.44 -0.36
C MET A 268 6.90 15.13 1.00
N LEU A 269 5.90 14.69 1.76
CA LEU A 269 5.77 14.96 3.18
C LEU A 269 6.23 13.75 4.00
N ALA A 270 6.86 14.01 5.14
CA ALA A 270 7.01 13.03 6.22
C ALA A 270 6.43 13.64 7.50
N VAL A 271 5.30 13.12 7.97
CA VAL A 271 4.70 13.49 9.26
C VAL A 271 5.32 12.59 10.31
N VAL A 272 5.78 13.16 11.44
CA VAL A 272 6.53 12.42 12.47
C VAL A 272 6.17 12.87 13.87
N VAL A 273 6.28 11.96 14.84
CA VAL A 273 6.36 12.32 16.26
C VAL A 273 7.74 12.90 16.53
N GLN A 274 7.78 14.19 16.89
CA GLN A 274 8.98 14.89 17.35
C GLN A 274 8.59 15.94 18.40
N PRO A 275 8.65 15.59 19.70
CA PRO A 275 8.25 16.50 20.76
C PRO A 275 9.16 17.73 20.87
N GLY A 276 8.56 18.90 21.09
CA GLY A 276 9.27 20.17 21.20
C GLY A 276 8.39 21.29 21.75
N ASP A 277 8.84 22.54 21.61
CA ASP A 277 8.07 23.74 21.94
C ASP A 277 8.03 24.66 20.69
N ASP A 278 6.87 25.21 20.35
CA ASP A 278 6.73 26.15 19.23
C ASP A 278 7.07 27.62 19.60
N ALA A 279 6.96 28.52 18.62
CA ALA A 279 7.21 29.96 18.82
C ALA A 279 6.20 30.67 19.73
N ALA A 280 5.06 30.05 20.05
CA ALA A 280 4.07 30.54 21.01
C ALA A 280 4.26 29.92 22.42
N GLY A 281 5.05 28.84 22.54
CA GLY A 281 5.26 28.08 23.76
C GLY A 281 4.28 26.91 23.94
N ASN A 282 3.60 26.47 22.88
CA ASN A 282 2.82 25.24 22.90
C ASN A 282 3.79 24.03 22.85
N ARG A 283 3.52 23.02 23.68
CA ARG A 283 4.27 21.75 23.67
C ARG A 283 3.87 20.93 22.45
N VAL A 284 4.64 21.00 21.37
CA VAL A 284 4.46 20.28 20.11
C VAL A 284 4.68 18.79 20.30
N LYS A 285 3.96 17.98 19.50
CA LYS A 285 4.09 16.51 19.47
C LYS A 285 4.34 15.95 18.08
N HIS A 286 3.49 16.29 17.11
CA HIS A 286 3.64 15.86 15.72
C HIS A 286 4.05 17.05 14.85
N GLN A 287 4.98 16.82 13.93
CA GLN A 287 5.52 17.82 13.00
C GLN A 287 5.58 17.25 11.59
N VAL A 288 5.46 18.13 10.59
CA VAL A 288 5.55 17.79 9.16
C VAL A 288 6.87 18.30 8.61
N TYR A 289 7.64 17.40 8.02
CA TYR A 289 8.80 17.71 7.19
C TYR A 289 8.39 17.67 5.72
N ARG A 290 8.85 18.65 4.94
CA ARG A 290 8.71 18.68 3.47
C ARG A 290 10.04 18.34 2.81
N TYR A 291 9.98 17.63 1.69
CA TYR A 291 11.12 17.28 0.86
C TYR A 291 10.79 17.53 -0.61
N ASP A 292 11.75 18.02 -1.38
CA ASP A 292 11.61 17.99 -2.84
C ASP A 292 11.68 16.56 -3.40
N SER A 293 11.22 16.37 -4.63
CA SER A 293 11.35 15.10 -5.38
C SER A 293 12.74 14.44 -5.30
N ALA A 294 13.81 15.23 -5.19
CA ALA A 294 15.20 14.79 -5.07
C ALA A 294 15.67 14.54 -3.61
N GLY A 295 14.75 14.49 -2.64
CA GLY A 295 15.02 14.13 -1.24
C GLY A 295 15.60 15.26 -0.37
N ASN A 296 15.68 16.50 -0.86
CA ASN A 296 16.23 17.62 -0.08
C ASN A 296 15.11 18.23 0.77
N GLN A 297 15.34 18.42 2.08
CA GLN A 297 14.34 19.04 2.96
C GLN A 297 14.05 20.49 2.51
N THR A 298 12.78 20.83 2.31
CA THR A 298 12.33 22.14 1.84
C THR A 298 11.71 22.98 2.97
N GLY A 299 12.49 23.97 3.42
CA GLY A 299 12.10 24.89 4.49
C GLY A 299 12.15 24.28 5.89
N ASP A 300 11.66 25.03 6.87
CA ASP A 300 11.50 24.56 8.25
C ASP A 300 10.26 23.64 8.36
N PRO A 301 10.29 22.62 9.26
CA PRO A 301 9.12 21.80 9.56
C PRO A 301 8.05 22.61 10.31
N PHE A 302 6.79 22.20 10.21
CA PHE A 302 5.68 22.86 10.90
C PHE A 302 4.95 21.94 11.89
N PRO A 303 4.49 22.45 13.04
CA PRO A 303 3.75 21.67 14.03
C PRO A 303 2.31 21.43 13.59
N VAL A 304 1.80 20.22 13.83
CA VAL A 304 0.41 19.85 13.52
C VAL A 304 -0.40 19.35 14.72
N THR A 305 0.29 18.95 15.80
CA THR A 305 -0.35 18.67 17.09
C THR A 305 0.47 19.22 18.25
N TRP A 306 -0.23 19.63 19.31
CA TRP A 306 0.35 20.11 20.56
C TRP A 306 -0.54 19.75 21.75
N VAL A 307 0.02 19.85 22.95
CA VAL A 307 -0.72 19.63 24.21
C VAL A 307 -1.76 20.72 24.44
N THR A 308 -2.99 20.33 24.79
CA THR A 308 -4.11 21.25 25.08
C THR A 308 -4.68 21.00 26.48
N ASP A 309 -5.24 22.04 27.11
CA ASP A 309 -5.91 21.93 28.41
C ASP A 309 -7.19 21.07 28.36
N GLU A 310 -7.80 20.93 27.18
CA GLU A 310 -9.08 20.23 26.97
C GLU A 310 -8.85 18.74 26.65
N TYR A 311 -8.06 18.44 25.62
CA TYR A 311 -7.86 17.06 25.11
C TYR A 311 -6.57 16.40 25.58
N GLY A 312 -5.68 17.15 26.25
CA GLY A 312 -4.45 16.62 26.81
C GLY A 312 -3.30 16.55 25.79
N GLU A 313 -2.50 15.50 25.90
CA GLU A 313 -1.23 15.33 25.19
C GLU A 313 -1.39 14.37 23.99
N PRO A 314 -1.12 14.80 22.74
CA PRO A 314 -1.12 13.92 21.56
C PRO A 314 -0.12 12.76 21.70
N ALA A 315 -0.53 11.57 21.23
CA ALA A 315 0.17 10.30 21.46
C ALA A 315 0.49 9.50 20.18
N ASP A 316 -0.47 9.36 19.26
CA ASP A 316 -0.31 8.68 17.97
C ASP A 316 -1.12 9.37 16.86
N HIS A 317 -0.81 9.13 15.59
CA HIS A 317 -1.47 9.76 14.43
C HIS A 317 -1.48 8.88 13.18
N ARG A 318 -2.35 9.22 12.22
CA ARG A 318 -2.32 8.79 10.81
C ARG A 318 -2.69 9.96 9.92
N THR A 319 -2.17 9.97 8.69
CA THR A 319 -2.35 11.09 7.76
C THR A 319 -2.60 10.66 6.32
N ALA A 320 -3.29 11.52 5.57
CA ALA A 320 -3.48 11.42 4.13
C ALA A 320 -3.42 12.81 3.49
N ILE A 321 -3.19 12.87 2.17
CA ILE A 321 -3.44 14.08 1.37
C ILE A 321 -4.77 13.90 0.66
N ILE A 322 -5.64 14.90 0.76
CA ILE A 322 -6.98 14.94 0.17
C ILE A 322 -7.23 16.37 -0.30
N ASP A 323 -7.57 16.59 -1.57
CA ASP A 323 -7.84 17.93 -2.15
C ASP A 323 -6.75 18.99 -1.89
N ASP A 324 -5.47 18.60 -1.98
CA ASP A 324 -4.28 19.40 -1.60
C ASP A 324 -4.29 19.90 -0.12
N GLU A 325 -5.10 19.30 0.74
CA GLU A 325 -5.01 19.40 2.19
C GLU A 325 -4.32 18.18 2.81
N LEU A 326 -3.46 18.43 3.81
CA LEU A 326 -2.95 17.40 4.71
C LEU A 326 -4.01 17.16 5.81
N VAL A 327 -4.61 15.97 5.76
CA VAL A 327 -5.64 15.52 6.71
C VAL A 327 -5.00 14.60 7.75
N ILE A 328 -5.30 14.84 9.03
CA ILE A 328 -4.62 14.22 10.17
C ILE A 328 -5.65 13.74 11.18
N VAL A 329 -5.70 12.43 11.41
CA VAL A 329 -6.37 11.84 12.57
C VAL A 329 -5.32 11.57 13.64
N TYR A 330 -5.61 11.89 14.90
CA TYR A 330 -4.68 11.64 16.00
C TYR A 330 -5.36 11.37 17.35
N GLN A 331 -4.70 10.54 18.16
CA GLN A 331 -5.06 10.24 19.54
C GLN A 331 -4.49 11.32 20.48
N SER A 332 -5.27 11.72 21.48
CA SER A 332 -4.85 12.62 22.56
C SER A 332 -5.27 12.09 23.94
N LEU A 333 -4.38 12.21 24.94
CA LEU A 333 -4.51 11.60 26.27
C LEU A 333 -4.46 12.64 27.39
N VAL A 334 -5.44 12.63 28.29
CA VAL A 334 -5.47 13.46 29.51
C VAL A 334 -4.99 12.62 30.70
N PHE A 335 -4.07 13.13 31.53
CA PHE A 335 -3.48 12.39 32.67
C PHE A 335 -3.85 12.98 34.04
N ASP A 336 -3.90 12.15 35.09
CA ASP A 336 -4.10 12.63 36.48
C ASP A 336 -2.78 13.16 37.08
N GLY A 337 -2.43 14.39 36.71
CA GLY A 337 -1.21 15.06 37.14
C GLY A 337 0.02 14.57 36.39
N ASN A 338 1.09 14.24 37.12
CA ASN A 338 2.36 13.79 36.53
C ASN A 338 2.50 12.26 36.70
N PRO A 339 2.15 11.44 35.69
CA PRO A 339 2.29 9.99 35.79
C PRO A 339 3.77 9.64 35.96
N GLY A 340 4.09 8.88 37.00
CA GLY A 340 5.43 8.35 37.21
C GLY A 340 5.71 7.29 36.15
N VAL A 341 6.35 7.69 35.05
CA VAL A 341 6.43 6.92 33.79
C VAL A 341 7.08 5.55 33.99
N GLY A 342 6.25 4.53 34.18
CA GLY A 342 6.61 3.14 33.92
C GLY A 342 6.58 2.89 32.42
N GLY A 343 7.51 2.07 31.92
CA GLY A 343 7.50 1.69 30.50
C GLY A 343 6.28 0.83 30.16
N GLY A 344 5.52 1.24 29.14
CA GLY A 344 4.33 0.56 28.63
C GLY A 344 3.46 1.54 27.82
N PRO A 345 2.27 1.11 27.36
CA PRO A 345 1.30 1.98 26.70
C PRO A 345 0.92 3.17 27.60
N ALA A 346 0.73 4.36 27.03
CA ALA A 346 0.45 5.57 27.80
C ALA A 346 -0.99 5.59 28.35
N GLU A 347 -1.89 4.91 27.64
CA GLU A 347 -3.32 4.71 27.91
C GLU A 347 -3.57 4.26 29.35
N GLN A 348 -2.75 3.35 29.89
CA GLN A 348 -2.92 2.77 31.23
C GLN A 348 -2.80 3.82 32.37
N TYR A 349 -2.32 5.02 32.07
CA TYR A 349 -2.16 6.14 33.00
C TYR A 349 -3.12 7.31 32.71
N ALA A 350 -3.89 7.25 31.63
CA ALA A 350 -4.80 8.31 31.22
C ALA A 350 -6.13 8.28 32.00
N LEU A 351 -6.70 9.46 32.26
CA LEU A 351 -8.06 9.68 32.77
C LEU A 351 -9.10 9.54 31.67
N ASN A 352 -8.79 10.02 30.46
CA ASN A 352 -9.61 9.89 29.27
C ASN A 352 -8.74 10.03 28.01
N GLN A 353 -9.24 9.51 26.90
CA GLN A 353 -8.65 9.68 25.57
C GLN A 353 -9.64 10.28 24.58
N SER A 354 -9.13 10.92 23.53
CA SER A 354 -9.92 11.49 22.44
C SER A 354 -9.28 11.18 21.09
N LEU A 355 -10.12 11.00 20.07
CA LEU A 355 -9.75 10.85 18.68
C LEU A 355 -10.11 12.15 17.97
N LEU A 356 -9.11 12.86 17.44
CA LEU A 356 -9.24 14.21 16.91
C LEU A 356 -8.88 14.24 15.42
N LEU A 357 -9.60 15.07 14.66
CA LEU A 357 -9.33 15.39 13.27
C LEU A 357 -8.72 16.80 13.19
N ALA A 358 -7.68 16.97 12.39
CA ALA A 358 -7.17 18.27 11.96
C ALA A 358 -6.94 18.27 10.44
N ARG A 359 -7.06 19.44 9.82
CA ARG A 359 -6.75 19.65 8.40
C ARG A 359 -5.87 20.87 8.20
N TYR A 360 -4.93 20.77 7.28
CA TYR A 360 -3.90 21.77 6.99
C TYR A 360 -3.75 21.97 5.48
N SER A 361 -3.35 23.15 5.03
CA SER A 361 -2.70 23.25 3.71
C SER A 361 -1.32 22.57 3.76
N LEU A 362 -0.79 22.13 2.62
CA LEU A 362 0.57 21.54 2.55
C LEU A 362 1.68 22.52 3.00
N ASP A 363 1.37 23.82 3.09
CA ASP A 363 2.24 24.88 3.63
C ASP A 363 2.18 25.04 5.16
N GLY A 364 1.26 24.34 5.83
CA GLY A 364 1.12 24.32 7.30
C GLY A 364 0.16 25.34 7.88
N GLN A 365 -0.76 25.91 7.11
CA GLN A 365 -1.88 26.69 7.66
C GLN A 365 -2.96 25.75 8.18
N GLU A 366 -3.34 25.83 9.45
CA GLU A 366 -4.49 25.10 10.00
C GLU A 366 -5.80 25.61 9.38
N LEU A 367 -6.60 24.68 8.85
CA LEU A 367 -7.87 24.94 8.19
C LEU A 367 -9.04 24.47 9.06
N PHE A 368 -8.86 23.34 9.75
CA PHE A 368 -9.85 22.76 10.67
C PHE A 368 -9.18 22.00 11.82
N ARG A 369 -9.83 21.99 12.99
CA ARG A 369 -9.58 21.02 14.06
C ARG A 369 -10.85 20.75 14.86
N GLY A 370 -11.14 19.49 15.16
CA GLY A 370 -12.28 19.09 15.98
C GLY A 370 -12.25 17.62 16.41
N PRO A 371 -13.03 17.21 17.41
CA PRO A 371 -13.09 15.82 17.85
C PRO A 371 -13.96 14.95 16.92
N ILE A 372 -13.45 13.76 16.60
CA ILE A 372 -14.26 12.63 16.09
C ILE A 372 -14.94 11.93 17.27
N VAL A 373 -14.17 11.67 18.34
CA VAL A 373 -14.66 11.13 19.62
C VAL A 373 -13.93 11.85 20.77
N ALA A 374 -14.68 12.42 21.72
CA ALA A 374 -14.12 13.19 22.83
C ALA A 374 -14.29 12.49 24.18
N HIS A 375 -13.25 12.54 25.01
CA HIS A 375 -13.24 12.14 26.43
C HIS A 375 -13.78 10.73 26.72
N VAL A 376 -13.41 9.74 25.91
CA VAL A 376 -13.62 8.32 26.20
C VAL A 376 -12.96 7.98 27.54
N THR A 377 -13.69 7.30 28.42
CA THR A 377 -13.20 6.83 29.73
C THR A 377 -13.26 5.30 29.89
N ASP A 378 -13.85 4.59 28.92
CA ASP A 378 -13.93 3.12 28.88
C ASP A 378 -13.09 2.61 27.70
N PHE A 379 -11.88 2.16 28.00
CA PHE A 379 -10.89 1.79 26.98
C PHE A 379 -11.07 0.34 26.50
N SER A 380 -11.92 -0.44 27.18
CA SER A 380 -12.40 -1.75 26.71
C SER A 380 -13.53 -1.62 25.68
N GLU A 381 -14.27 -0.50 25.71
CA GLU A 381 -15.17 -0.12 24.62
C GLU A 381 -14.46 0.57 23.46
N ASP A 382 -13.62 1.57 23.71
CA ASP A 382 -13.08 2.39 22.62
C ASP A 382 -11.64 2.85 22.89
N SER A 383 -10.73 2.57 21.96
CA SER A 383 -9.32 2.93 22.11
C SER A 383 -8.64 3.20 20.78
N PHE A 384 -7.69 4.12 20.81
CA PHE A 384 -7.14 4.79 19.62
C PHE A 384 -5.63 4.64 19.34
N PRO A 385 -4.81 3.80 20.03
CA PRO A 385 -3.44 3.58 19.60
C PRO A 385 -3.42 2.77 18.31
N ASP A 386 -2.49 3.07 17.41
CA ASP A 386 -2.24 2.32 16.18
C ASP A 386 -3.49 2.17 15.29
N HIS A 387 -4.28 3.24 15.23
CA HIS A 387 -5.44 3.40 14.36
C HIS A 387 -5.03 3.42 12.87
N CYS A 388 -5.99 3.29 11.95
CA CYS A 388 -5.76 3.47 10.51
C CYS A 388 -6.69 4.55 9.93
N LEU A 389 -6.33 5.10 8.78
CA LEU A 389 -7.06 6.11 8.04
C LEU A 389 -7.05 5.74 6.55
N LEU A 390 -8.21 5.78 5.90
CA LEU A 390 -8.36 5.65 4.46
C LEU A 390 -9.29 6.75 3.93
N PRO A 391 -8.87 7.58 2.97
CA PRO A 391 -9.78 8.45 2.23
C PRO A 391 -10.82 7.65 1.44
N LEU A 392 -12.09 8.03 1.57
CA LEU A 392 -13.18 7.69 0.66
C LEU A 392 -13.56 8.95 -0.13
N GLU A 393 -14.49 8.85 -1.08
CA GLU A 393 -14.93 9.97 -1.93
C GLU A 393 -15.42 11.18 -1.09
N ASP A 394 -16.48 11.01 -0.30
CA ASP A 394 -17.07 12.07 0.53
C ASP A 394 -16.62 12.06 2.01
N SER A 395 -15.74 11.14 2.43
CA SER A 395 -15.47 10.91 3.86
C SER A 395 -14.15 10.17 4.16
N LEU A 396 -13.88 9.95 5.44
CA LEU A 396 -12.73 9.22 5.97
C LEU A 396 -13.19 7.91 6.62
N LEU A 397 -12.61 6.78 6.25
CA LEU A 397 -12.76 5.52 7.00
C LEU A 397 -11.64 5.42 8.05
N VAL A 398 -12.01 5.49 9.32
CA VAL A 398 -11.07 5.47 10.45
C VAL A 398 -11.19 4.16 11.23
N SER A 399 -10.12 3.36 11.24
CA SER A 399 -10.03 2.09 11.96
C SER A 399 -9.42 2.29 13.35
N THR A 400 -10.02 1.70 14.38
CA THR A 400 -9.63 1.80 15.78
C THR A 400 -9.84 0.44 16.47
N GLY A 401 -9.26 0.20 17.66
CA GLY A 401 -9.30 -1.13 18.26
C GLY A 401 -9.38 -1.14 19.78
N ALA A 402 -10.26 -1.98 20.33
CA ALA A 402 -10.43 -2.18 21.76
C ALA A 402 -10.71 -3.66 22.07
N ASP A 403 -9.98 -4.22 23.04
CA ASP A 403 -10.00 -5.65 23.40
C ASP A 403 -9.98 -6.58 22.16
N HIS A 404 -11.10 -7.23 21.87
CA HIS A 404 -11.30 -8.20 20.79
C HIS A 404 -12.09 -7.63 19.59
N ARG A 405 -12.16 -6.30 19.44
CA ARG A 405 -12.93 -5.62 18.40
C ARG A 405 -12.09 -4.65 17.60
N ILE A 406 -12.34 -4.60 16.29
CA ILE A 406 -11.95 -3.48 15.42
C ILE A 406 -13.20 -2.64 15.17
N LYS A 407 -13.09 -1.33 15.40
CA LYS A 407 -14.15 -0.33 15.19
C LYS A 407 -13.78 0.54 13.99
N LEU A 408 -14.52 0.40 12.92
CA LEU A 408 -14.44 1.24 11.72
C LEU A 408 -15.48 2.36 11.84
N ARG A 409 -15.10 3.60 11.53
CA ARG A 409 -16.02 4.76 11.46
C ARG A 409 -15.88 5.45 10.11
N GLU A 410 -17.01 5.70 9.47
CA GLU A 410 -17.09 6.74 8.44
C GLU A 410 -17.17 8.11 9.14
N VAL A 411 -16.33 9.05 8.74
CA VAL A 411 -16.18 10.36 9.40
C VAL A 411 -16.09 11.45 8.33
N SER A 412 -16.89 12.51 8.45
CA SER A 412 -16.82 13.65 7.53
C SER A 412 -15.53 14.45 7.68
N TYR A 413 -15.21 15.30 6.69
CA TYR A 413 -14.15 16.31 6.78
C TYR A 413 -14.39 17.43 7.82
N SER A 414 -15.48 17.35 8.60
CA SER A 414 -15.78 18.17 9.79
C SER A 414 -15.74 17.37 11.11
N GLY A 415 -15.35 16.09 11.07
CA GLY A 415 -15.24 15.21 12.24
C GLY A 415 -16.55 14.56 12.68
N GLU A 416 -17.64 14.71 11.93
CA GLU A 416 -18.92 14.05 12.26
C GLU A 416 -18.88 12.56 11.90
N VAL A 417 -19.16 11.70 12.88
CA VAL A 417 -19.23 10.24 12.66
C VAL A 417 -20.53 9.91 11.94
N LEU A 418 -20.42 9.58 10.66
CA LEU A 418 -21.53 9.22 9.77
C LEU A 418 -22.01 7.78 10.01
N GLY A 419 -21.06 6.86 10.24
CA GLY A 419 -21.30 5.44 10.45
C GLY A 419 -20.33 4.85 11.48
N THR A 420 -20.70 3.72 12.10
CA THR A 420 -19.79 2.95 12.96
C THR A 420 -20.11 1.47 12.86
N TYR A 421 -19.07 0.68 12.61
CA TYR A 421 -19.14 -0.75 12.33
C TYR A 421 -18.15 -1.49 13.25
N GLU A 422 -18.52 -2.69 13.69
CA GLU A 422 -17.66 -3.54 14.52
C GLU A 422 -17.31 -4.82 13.77
N ILE A 423 -16.03 -5.21 13.84
CA ILE A 423 -15.50 -6.50 13.43
C ILE A 423 -15.02 -7.23 14.69
N ASP A 424 -15.48 -8.46 14.90
CA ASP A 424 -14.95 -9.36 15.92
C ASP A 424 -13.58 -9.89 15.46
N ALA A 425 -12.52 -9.49 16.18
CA ALA A 425 -11.14 -9.79 15.83
C ALA A 425 -10.73 -11.26 16.09
N ASP A 426 -11.60 -12.07 16.70
CA ASP A 426 -11.37 -13.52 16.90
C ASP A 426 -12.29 -14.40 16.01
N ALA A 427 -13.29 -13.83 15.33
CA ALA A 427 -14.37 -14.61 14.68
C ALA A 427 -13.93 -15.55 13.54
N ALA A 428 -12.86 -15.20 12.80
CA ALA A 428 -12.31 -16.02 11.71
C ALA A 428 -10.92 -16.58 12.05
N ARG A 429 -10.03 -15.72 12.53
CA ARG A 429 -8.67 -16.00 13.02
C ARG A 429 -8.38 -15.01 14.16
N PRO A 430 -7.51 -15.32 15.14
CA PRO A 430 -7.15 -14.35 16.19
C PRO A 430 -6.25 -13.23 15.63
N LEU A 431 -6.86 -12.10 15.26
CA LEU A 431 -6.20 -10.92 14.72
C LEU A 431 -5.76 -9.94 15.81
N SER A 432 -4.93 -8.96 15.42
CA SER A 432 -4.71 -7.75 16.20
C SER A 432 -5.91 -6.82 16.06
N SER A 433 -6.45 -6.31 17.18
CA SER A 433 -7.54 -5.33 17.17
C SER A 433 -7.07 -3.92 16.77
N ILE A 434 -5.80 -3.59 17.04
CA ILE A 434 -5.10 -2.37 16.63
C ILE A 434 -3.99 -2.71 15.64
N GLY A 435 -3.44 -1.73 14.92
CA GLY A 435 -2.29 -1.97 14.04
C GLY A 435 -2.65 -2.73 12.76
N ASN A 436 -3.67 -2.24 12.07
CA ASN A 436 -4.07 -2.69 10.74
C ASN A 436 -3.81 -1.56 9.72
N SER A 437 -3.74 -1.92 8.44
CA SER A 437 -3.71 -0.99 7.31
C SER A 437 -4.97 -1.16 6.46
N LEU A 438 -5.40 -0.07 5.84
CA LEU A 438 -6.57 0.01 4.94
C LEU A 438 -6.12 0.51 3.57
N LEU A 439 -6.73 -0.01 2.50
CA LEU A 439 -6.36 0.30 1.12
C LEU A 439 -7.60 0.28 0.23
N SER A 440 -7.71 1.26 -0.70
CA SER A 440 -8.72 1.24 -1.76
C SER A 440 -8.21 0.45 -2.97
N ASN A 441 -9.05 -0.39 -3.56
CA ASN A 441 -8.79 -1.11 -4.80
C ASN A 441 -10.05 -1.02 -5.69
N GLY A 442 -10.12 0.03 -6.52
CA GLY A 442 -11.37 0.48 -7.12
C GLY A 442 -12.42 0.79 -6.05
N ASP A 443 -13.68 0.43 -6.31
CA ASP A 443 -14.82 0.57 -5.38
C ASP A 443 -14.71 -0.26 -4.08
N ARG A 444 -13.62 -1.01 -3.88
CA ARG A 444 -13.45 -1.97 -2.78
C ARG A 444 -12.47 -1.47 -1.74
N VAL A 445 -12.82 -1.65 -0.46
CA VAL A 445 -11.88 -1.47 0.65
C VAL A 445 -11.26 -2.81 1.02
N TRP A 446 -9.93 -2.87 1.00
CA TRP A 446 -9.12 -3.95 1.53
C TRP A 446 -8.57 -3.60 2.91
N MET A 447 -8.49 -4.60 3.77
CA MET A 447 -8.00 -4.50 5.13
C MET A 447 -6.90 -5.52 5.38
N ILE A 448 -5.75 -5.03 5.85
CA ILE A 448 -4.53 -5.81 6.03
C ILE A 448 -4.21 -5.83 7.52
N THR A 449 -4.26 -7.00 8.15
CA THR A 449 -4.19 -7.14 9.62
C THR A 449 -3.22 -8.24 10.03
N GLY A 450 -2.31 -7.93 10.96
CA GLY A 450 -1.36 -8.89 11.52
C GLY A 450 -1.95 -9.70 12.68
N SER A 451 -1.27 -10.80 13.05
CA SER A 451 -1.63 -11.60 14.24
C SER A 451 -1.50 -10.86 15.59
N GLY A 452 -0.77 -9.74 15.64
CA GLY A 452 -0.58 -8.92 16.84
C GLY A 452 0.54 -9.37 17.76
N VAL A 453 0.82 -8.58 18.80
CA VAL A 453 1.97 -8.76 19.71
C VAL A 453 1.77 -9.87 20.75
N SER A 454 2.01 -11.11 20.31
CA SER A 454 2.35 -12.28 21.14
C SER A 454 2.71 -13.44 20.20
N PRO A 455 3.47 -14.45 20.66
CA PRO A 455 3.59 -15.72 19.95
C PRO A 455 2.23 -16.45 19.90
N ARG A 456 1.42 -16.11 18.90
CA ARG A 456 0.21 -16.82 18.47
C ARG A 456 0.61 -17.79 17.36
N ASP A 457 0.04 -18.99 17.37
CA ASP A 457 0.26 -20.02 16.35
C ASP A 457 -1.08 -20.32 15.63
N PRO A 458 -1.22 -20.07 14.31
CA PRO A 458 -0.22 -19.48 13.41
C PRO A 458 -0.12 -17.95 13.54
N SER A 459 1.10 -17.41 13.47
CA SER A 459 1.36 -15.98 13.24
C SER A 459 1.32 -15.68 11.74
N GLY A 460 1.03 -14.44 11.35
CA GLY A 460 0.98 -14.04 9.96
C GLY A 460 0.27 -12.72 9.69
N ILE A 461 0.07 -12.42 8.40
CA ILE A 461 -0.72 -11.29 7.90
C ILE A 461 -1.93 -11.84 7.12
N LEU A 462 -3.11 -11.30 7.43
CA LEU A 462 -4.35 -11.50 6.71
C LEU A 462 -4.61 -10.32 5.77
N VAL A 463 -4.98 -10.59 4.53
CA VAL A 463 -5.60 -9.61 3.60
C VAL A 463 -7.06 -10.00 3.44
N SER A 464 -7.96 -9.06 3.71
CA SER A 464 -9.42 -9.24 3.59
C SER A 464 -10.06 -8.15 2.76
N GLU A 465 -11.10 -8.49 2.02
CA GLU A 465 -12.02 -7.54 1.39
C GLU A 465 -13.13 -7.18 2.38
N LEU A 466 -13.47 -5.90 2.51
CA LEU A 466 -14.59 -5.43 3.32
C LEU A 466 -15.84 -5.28 2.44
N ASP A 467 -16.97 -5.85 2.87
CA ASP A 467 -18.24 -5.66 2.17
C ASP A 467 -18.90 -4.29 2.47
N ALA A 468 -20.08 -4.03 1.90
CA ALA A 468 -20.84 -2.79 2.12
C ALA A 468 -21.42 -2.62 3.54
N ALA A 469 -21.14 -3.53 4.48
CA ALA A 469 -21.36 -3.38 5.92
C ALA A 469 -20.02 -3.51 6.70
N TYR A 470 -18.91 -3.32 5.99
CA TYR A 470 -17.52 -3.49 6.41
C TYR A 470 -17.22 -4.82 7.11
N GLN A 471 -17.89 -5.90 6.72
CA GLN A 471 -17.59 -7.25 7.22
C GLN A 471 -16.48 -7.90 6.37
N PRO A 472 -15.41 -8.44 6.98
CA PRO A 472 -14.25 -8.94 6.26
C PRO A 472 -14.48 -10.33 5.66
N THR A 473 -14.06 -10.49 4.40
CA THR A 473 -13.90 -11.77 3.70
C THR A 473 -12.41 -12.00 3.43
N GLU A 474 -11.85 -13.09 3.96
CA GLU A 474 -10.45 -13.47 3.73
C GLU A 474 -10.17 -13.67 2.23
N LEU A 475 -9.18 -12.93 1.70
CA LEU A 475 -8.64 -13.11 0.35
C LEU A 475 -7.35 -13.94 0.38
N ALA A 476 -6.41 -13.58 1.27
CA ALA A 476 -5.11 -14.23 1.36
C ALA A 476 -4.55 -14.24 2.79
N TRP A 477 -3.78 -15.26 3.12
CA TRP A 477 -3.11 -15.42 4.42
C TRP A 477 -1.63 -15.77 4.26
N PHE A 478 -0.77 -14.92 4.80
CA PHE A 478 0.69 -15.06 4.76
C PHE A 478 1.18 -15.53 6.13
N ALA A 479 1.28 -16.85 6.29
CA ALA A 479 1.80 -17.47 7.51
C ALA A 479 3.28 -17.12 7.72
N ALA A 480 3.64 -16.79 8.96
CA ALA A 480 5.00 -16.49 9.36
C ALA A 480 5.75 -17.77 9.80
N ASP A 481 6.70 -18.22 8.99
CA ASP A 481 7.57 -19.34 9.37
C ASP A 481 8.70 -18.83 10.28
N GLY A 482 8.68 -19.26 11.54
CA GLY A 482 9.67 -18.87 12.55
C GLY A 482 9.70 -17.38 12.94
N GLN A 483 8.71 -16.56 12.57
CA GLN A 483 8.70 -15.11 12.84
C GLN A 483 7.37 -14.62 13.44
N GLU A 484 7.41 -13.59 14.27
CA GLU A 484 6.24 -12.90 14.84
C GLU A 484 5.90 -11.73 13.92
N TYR A 485 4.83 -11.84 13.12
CA TYR A 485 4.37 -10.76 12.22
C TYR A 485 3.35 -9.86 12.95
N THR A 486 3.62 -8.55 12.93
CA THR A 486 2.86 -7.52 13.65
C THR A 486 2.70 -6.26 12.80
N PHE A 487 1.75 -5.41 13.20
CA PHE A 487 1.62 -4.01 12.74
C PHE A 487 1.90 -3.75 11.25
N PRO A 488 1.12 -4.34 10.30
CA PRO A 488 1.01 -3.77 8.96
C PRO A 488 0.55 -2.32 9.08
N THR A 489 1.46 -1.39 8.79
CA THR A 489 1.34 0.04 9.18
C THR A 489 1.20 0.95 7.97
N GLY A 490 1.79 0.58 6.83
CA GLY A 490 1.55 1.21 5.54
C GLY A 490 1.12 0.18 4.48
N SER A 491 0.28 0.61 3.54
CA SER A 491 -0.04 -0.16 2.34
C SER A 491 -0.35 0.75 1.17
N LEU A 492 -0.02 0.30 -0.04
CA LEU A 492 -0.17 1.07 -1.28
C LEU A 492 -0.47 0.11 -2.45
N LEU A 493 -1.42 0.49 -3.30
CA LEU A 493 -1.64 -0.14 -4.60
C LEU A 493 -0.90 0.68 -5.67
N HIS A 494 0.08 0.08 -6.34
CA HIS A 494 0.88 0.78 -7.36
C HIS A 494 1.26 -0.16 -8.51
N ASN A 495 0.96 0.24 -9.75
CA ASN A 495 1.16 -0.56 -10.97
C ASN A 495 0.59 -1.99 -10.92
N GLY A 496 -0.54 -2.17 -10.23
CA GLY A 496 -1.19 -3.48 -10.05
C GLY A 496 -0.56 -4.39 -8.98
N TYR A 497 0.44 -3.89 -8.25
CA TYR A 497 1.04 -4.59 -7.11
C TYR A 497 0.59 -3.95 -5.80
N THR A 498 0.29 -4.77 -4.79
CA THR A 498 0.00 -4.31 -3.42
C THR A 498 1.27 -4.37 -2.58
N PHE A 499 1.78 -3.22 -2.20
CA PHE A 499 2.91 -3.06 -1.28
C PHE A 499 2.38 -2.99 0.15
N VAL A 500 3.03 -3.69 1.09
CA VAL A 500 2.65 -3.76 2.50
C VAL A 500 3.89 -3.64 3.37
N THR A 501 3.99 -2.60 4.17
CA THR A 501 5.02 -2.48 5.20
C THR A 501 4.50 -2.94 6.55
N TYR A 502 5.33 -3.70 7.27
CA TYR A 502 4.97 -4.35 8.53
C TYR A 502 6.18 -4.60 9.43
N ASP A 503 5.93 -4.88 10.70
CA ASP A 503 6.98 -5.16 11.68
C ASP A 503 7.10 -6.66 11.96
N ALA A 504 8.34 -7.16 11.93
CA ALA A 504 8.64 -8.56 12.20
C ALA A 504 9.89 -8.77 13.07
N ARG A 505 9.96 -9.91 13.75
CA ARG A 505 11.15 -10.42 14.45
C ARG A 505 11.10 -11.95 14.52
N GLU A 506 12.22 -12.60 14.82
CA GLU A 506 12.25 -14.05 15.04
C GLU A 506 11.34 -14.45 16.21
N MET A 507 10.59 -15.56 16.05
CA MET A 507 9.82 -16.13 17.16
C MET A 507 10.78 -16.70 18.20
N THR A 508 10.57 -16.32 19.45
CA THR A 508 11.28 -16.85 20.61
C THR A 508 10.32 -17.67 21.48
N GLY A 509 10.79 -18.79 22.04
CA GLY A 509 9.97 -19.72 22.84
C GLY A 509 9.41 -19.17 24.16
N SER A 510 9.63 -17.89 24.43
CA SER A 510 9.06 -17.11 25.53
C SER A 510 9.02 -15.64 25.11
N TYR A 511 7.94 -14.92 25.43
CA TYR A 511 7.83 -13.49 25.14
C TYR A 511 9.02 -12.69 25.66
N LEU A 512 9.67 -11.95 24.76
CA LEU A 512 10.70 -10.95 25.06
C LEU A 512 10.17 -9.55 24.75
N SER A 513 10.54 -8.56 25.57
CA SER A 513 10.10 -7.18 25.33
C SER A 513 10.73 -6.59 24.05
N PRO A 514 10.09 -5.61 23.38
CA PRO A 514 10.68 -4.92 22.22
C PRO A 514 12.01 -4.21 22.52
N GLN A 515 12.35 -3.97 23.79
CA GLN A 515 13.62 -3.39 24.21
C GLN A 515 14.77 -4.43 24.23
N GLU A 516 14.44 -5.69 24.54
CA GLU A 516 15.34 -6.84 24.59
C GLU A 516 15.46 -7.53 23.22
N HIS A 517 14.33 -7.68 22.52
CA HIS A 517 14.22 -8.30 21.20
C HIS A 517 13.42 -7.39 20.26
N PRO A 518 14.08 -6.38 19.63
CA PRO A 518 13.40 -5.40 18.78
C PRO A 518 12.76 -6.00 17.53
N PHE A 519 11.71 -5.35 17.06
CA PHE A 519 11.19 -5.56 15.71
C PHE A 519 12.10 -4.89 14.67
N GLN A 520 12.01 -5.38 13.43
CA GLN A 520 12.63 -4.81 12.23
C GLN A 520 11.53 -4.56 11.20
N PRO A 521 11.62 -3.45 10.44
CA PRO A 521 10.67 -3.16 9.38
C PRO A 521 10.87 -4.14 8.21
N ARG A 522 9.78 -4.54 7.60
CA ARG A 522 9.75 -5.35 6.38
C ARG A 522 8.83 -4.75 5.33
N LEU A 523 9.09 -5.11 4.09
CA LEU A 523 8.22 -4.89 2.95
C LEU A 523 7.84 -6.24 2.35
N MET A 524 6.54 -6.48 2.22
CA MET A 524 5.95 -7.52 1.40
C MET A 524 5.33 -6.87 0.15
N VAL A 525 5.47 -7.50 -1.02
CA VAL A 525 4.79 -7.06 -2.25
C VAL A 525 4.04 -8.23 -2.85
N LEU A 526 2.78 -7.99 -3.18
CA LEU A 526 1.84 -8.94 -3.76
C LEU A 526 1.50 -8.54 -5.20
N ASP A 527 1.31 -9.52 -6.09
CA ASP A 527 0.70 -9.28 -7.40
C ASP A 527 -0.84 -9.20 -7.32
N ALA A 528 -1.51 -9.01 -8.47
CA ALA A 528 -2.96 -8.85 -8.56
C ALA A 528 -3.73 -10.11 -8.09
N GLU A 529 -3.15 -11.30 -8.28
CA GLU A 529 -3.65 -12.57 -7.76
C GLU A 529 -3.26 -12.85 -6.29
N LEU A 530 -2.66 -11.87 -5.61
CA LEU A 530 -2.18 -11.92 -4.22
C LEU A 530 -1.06 -12.94 -3.95
N ASN A 531 -0.29 -13.34 -4.96
CA ASN A 531 0.95 -14.08 -4.73
C ASN A 531 2.04 -13.14 -4.21
N ARG A 532 2.79 -13.57 -3.20
CA ARG A 532 3.90 -12.82 -2.64
C ARG A 532 5.12 -12.87 -3.57
N VAL A 533 5.30 -11.82 -4.37
CA VAL A 533 6.41 -11.68 -5.33
C VAL A 533 7.70 -11.13 -4.70
N LEU A 534 7.60 -10.42 -3.57
CA LEU A 534 8.75 -9.93 -2.80
C LEU A 534 8.45 -9.97 -1.29
N ASP A 535 9.48 -10.27 -0.49
CA ASP A 535 9.46 -10.18 0.97
C ASP A 535 10.88 -9.89 1.47
N MET A 536 11.11 -8.69 2.01
CA MET A 536 12.45 -8.22 2.40
C MET A 536 12.44 -7.41 3.69
N ALA A 537 13.59 -7.37 4.38
CA ALA A 537 13.84 -6.40 5.44
C ALA A 537 14.15 -5.03 4.84
N VAL A 538 13.75 -3.97 5.53
CA VAL A 538 13.96 -2.57 5.12
C VAL A 538 15.10 -1.94 5.94
N GLY A 539 15.97 -1.17 5.27
CA GLY A 539 17.09 -0.48 5.91
C GLY A 539 18.11 -1.38 6.61
N SER A 540 18.81 -0.83 7.60
CA SER A 540 19.66 -1.63 8.51
C SER A 540 19.71 -1.02 9.92
N GLY A 541 19.37 -1.82 10.93
CA GLY A 541 19.40 -1.39 12.33
C GLY A 541 18.48 -2.21 13.22
N MET A 542 18.32 -1.76 14.46
CA MET A 542 17.28 -2.25 15.37
C MET A 542 16.14 -1.25 15.40
N GLY A 543 14.89 -1.70 15.32
CA GLY A 543 13.74 -0.83 15.48
C GLY A 543 13.61 -0.25 16.89
N PHE A 544 12.96 0.91 17.01
CA PHE A 544 12.65 1.54 18.31
C PHE A 544 11.39 2.40 18.24
N ALA A 545 10.85 2.77 19.40
CA ALA A 545 9.67 3.66 19.52
C ALA A 545 8.51 3.28 18.58
N HIS A 546 8.17 1.99 18.56
CA HIS A 546 7.14 1.36 17.72
C HIS A 546 7.49 1.06 16.26
N VAL A 547 8.72 1.34 15.81
CA VAL A 547 9.27 1.01 14.47
C VAL A 547 8.47 1.62 13.32
N HIS A 548 7.28 1.10 13.01
CA HIS A 548 6.24 1.80 12.25
C HIS A 548 6.69 2.17 10.83
N PRO A 549 6.93 1.18 9.96
CA PRO A 549 7.26 1.43 8.57
C PRO A 549 6.04 1.87 7.75
N THR A 550 6.10 3.06 7.16
CA THR A 550 5.13 3.54 6.15
C THR A 550 5.84 3.84 4.83
N LEU A 551 5.09 3.83 3.73
CA LEU A 551 5.63 3.98 2.38
C LEU A 551 4.82 4.93 1.51
N ASP A 552 5.47 5.50 0.50
CA ASP A 552 4.80 6.01 -0.70
C ASP A 552 5.77 5.97 -1.92
N VAL A 553 5.27 6.20 -3.13
CA VAL A 553 6.07 6.29 -4.36
C VAL A 553 6.22 7.75 -4.79
N VAL A 554 7.44 8.25 -4.73
CA VAL A 554 7.80 9.65 -5.03
C VAL A 554 8.53 9.69 -6.38
N GLY A 555 7.76 9.90 -7.45
CA GLY A 555 8.26 9.76 -8.81
C GLY A 555 8.51 8.29 -9.18
N ASP A 556 9.75 7.96 -9.55
CA ASP A 556 10.18 6.58 -9.86
C ASP A 556 10.80 5.85 -8.64
N GLU A 557 10.76 6.46 -7.45
CA GLU A 557 11.38 5.93 -6.22
C GLU A 557 10.33 5.50 -5.19
N LEU A 558 10.43 4.27 -4.69
CA LEU A 558 9.73 3.82 -3.49
C LEU A 558 10.47 4.36 -2.26
N VAL A 559 9.77 5.14 -1.43
CA VAL A 559 10.32 5.69 -0.18
C VAL A 559 9.65 5.02 1.01
N ILE A 560 10.44 4.50 1.95
CA ILE A 560 9.94 3.85 3.17
C ILE A 560 10.54 4.56 4.40
N GLY A 561 9.67 5.17 5.21
CA GLY A 561 10.05 5.79 6.48
C GLY A 561 9.91 4.79 7.62
N TRP A 562 10.91 4.65 8.50
CA TRP A 562 10.84 3.76 9.67
C TRP A 562 11.66 4.26 10.87
N SER A 563 11.29 3.86 12.09
CA SER A 563 11.87 4.36 13.36
C SER A 563 13.00 3.47 13.89
N MET A 564 14.24 3.93 13.75
CA MET A 564 15.46 3.23 14.19
C MET A 564 15.87 3.59 15.62
N ARG A 565 16.53 2.65 16.31
CA ARG A 565 17.25 2.84 17.58
C ARG A 565 18.56 3.58 17.38
N ALA A 566 18.62 4.85 17.75
CA ALA A 566 19.86 5.64 17.79
C ALA A 566 20.41 5.75 19.24
N GLU A 567 21.72 5.96 19.36
CA GLU A 567 22.35 6.32 20.64
C GLU A 567 22.17 7.83 20.90
N ALA A 568 21.74 8.20 22.11
CA ALA A 568 21.62 9.61 22.49
C ALA A 568 23.00 10.23 22.81
N GLU A 569 23.12 11.56 22.75
CA GLU A 569 24.36 12.26 23.13
C GLU A 569 24.76 11.90 24.58
N GLY A 570 25.85 11.15 24.72
CA GLY A 570 26.37 10.64 25.99
C GLY A 570 26.33 9.11 26.14
N GLY A 571 25.57 8.39 25.30
CA GLY A 571 25.60 6.92 25.21
C GLY A 571 24.88 6.13 26.31
N ASP A 572 24.47 6.76 27.41
CA ASP A 572 23.76 6.08 28.51
C ASP A 572 22.31 5.68 28.16
N HIS A 573 21.72 6.26 27.11
CA HIS A 573 20.31 6.09 26.71
C HIS A 573 20.13 5.99 25.19
N TYR A 574 19.00 5.39 24.77
CA TYR A 574 18.58 5.30 23.36
C TYR A 574 17.49 6.31 23.05
N THR A 575 17.55 6.89 21.86
CA THR A 575 16.53 7.78 21.28
C THR A 575 16.06 7.18 19.96
N PRO A 576 14.80 7.36 19.52
CA PRO A 576 14.45 7.00 18.17
C PRO A 576 15.03 8.01 17.16
N GLN A 577 15.11 7.59 15.91
CA GLN A 577 15.42 8.42 14.76
C GLN A 577 14.79 7.81 13.51
N VAL A 578 13.95 8.56 12.79
CA VAL A 578 13.41 8.09 11.52
C VAL A 578 14.53 8.01 10.47
N GLN A 579 14.60 6.86 9.81
CA GLN A 579 15.34 6.69 8.55
C GLN A 579 14.32 6.75 7.41
N LEU A 580 14.69 7.39 6.31
CA LEU A 580 13.97 7.38 5.05
C LEU A 580 14.82 6.53 4.08
N GLU A 581 14.36 5.32 3.77
CA GLU A 581 15.01 4.43 2.81
C GLU A 581 14.42 4.67 1.43
N ARG A 582 15.26 5.00 0.45
CA ARG A 582 14.84 5.19 -0.95
C ARG A 582 15.31 4.02 -1.81
N TYR A 583 14.40 3.50 -2.64
CA TYR A 583 14.67 2.42 -3.58
C TYR A 583 14.21 2.82 -5.00
N ALA A 584 15.03 2.57 -6.01
CA ALA A 584 14.57 2.64 -7.40
C ALA A 584 13.56 1.51 -7.64
N LEU A 585 12.34 1.88 -8.03
CA LEU A 585 11.25 0.94 -8.23
C LEU A 585 11.22 0.49 -9.69
N THR A 586 11.49 -0.79 -9.94
CA THR A 586 11.49 -1.36 -11.29
C THR A 586 10.67 -2.64 -11.37
N PHE A 587 10.06 -2.88 -12.52
CA PHE A 587 9.20 -4.03 -12.77
C PHE A 587 9.82 -4.90 -13.86
N VAL A 588 10.15 -6.15 -13.53
CA VAL A 588 11.00 -7.01 -14.37
C VAL A 588 10.30 -8.34 -14.62
N GLY A 589 10.49 -8.88 -15.83
CA GLY A 589 10.04 -10.22 -16.19
C GLY A 589 8.55 -10.39 -16.48
N GLY A 590 7.76 -9.32 -16.39
CA GLY A 590 6.75 -9.07 -17.42
C GLY A 590 7.43 -8.87 -18.80
N GLY A 591 6.69 -8.46 -19.82
CA GLY A 591 7.32 -7.83 -20.98
C GLY A 591 7.69 -6.37 -20.65
N THR A 592 7.33 -5.45 -21.55
CA THR A 592 6.47 -4.37 -21.05
C THR A 592 5.32 -5.01 -20.26
N PRO A 593 4.78 -4.40 -19.19
CA PRO A 593 3.55 -4.91 -18.60
C PRO A 593 2.58 -5.18 -19.74
N VAL A 594 2.04 -6.40 -19.87
CA VAL A 594 0.98 -6.68 -20.85
C VAL A 594 -0.05 -5.62 -20.52
N PRO A 595 -0.29 -4.62 -21.40
CA PRO A 595 -0.93 -3.41 -20.96
C PRO A 595 -2.17 -3.72 -20.15
N GLY A 596 -2.18 -3.24 -18.89
CA GLY A 596 -3.43 -2.98 -18.18
C GLY A 596 -4.29 -2.27 -19.21
N SER A 597 -5.34 -2.97 -19.63
CA SER A 597 -5.92 -2.79 -20.95
C SER A 597 -6.33 -1.32 -21.08
N PRO A 598 -5.93 -0.58 -22.12
CA PRO A 598 -5.84 0.89 -22.10
C PRO A 598 -7.00 1.55 -21.36
N GLN A 599 -6.68 2.36 -20.35
CA GLN A 599 -7.65 2.97 -19.45
C GLN A 599 -7.86 4.46 -19.78
N VAL A 600 -9.02 5.00 -19.43
CA VAL A 600 -9.30 6.44 -19.50
C VAL A 600 -8.79 7.09 -18.21
N ALA A 601 -7.68 7.82 -18.31
CA ALA A 601 -7.06 8.53 -17.19
C ALA A 601 -7.76 9.86 -16.84
N SER A 602 -8.42 10.51 -17.80
CA SER A 602 -9.28 11.68 -17.53
C SER A 602 -10.28 11.98 -18.65
N VAL A 603 -11.37 12.66 -18.29
CA VAL A 603 -12.35 13.23 -19.23
C VAL A 603 -12.48 14.73 -18.98
N VAL A 604 -12.36 15.54 -20.03
CA VAL A 604 -12.46 17.00 -19.98
C VAL A 604 -13.49 17.49 -21.00
N ARG A 605 -14.53 18.15 -20.51
CA ARG A 605 -15.58 18.80 -21.30
C ARG A 605 -15.19 20.26 -21.59
N ASN A 606 -15.57 20.78 -22.76
CA ASN A 606 -15.39 22.18 -23.18
C ASN A 606 -13.99 22.76 -22.85
N HIS A 607 -12.93 21.99 -23.09
CA HIS A 607 -11.54 22.34 -22.74
C HIS A 607 -11.26 22.69 -21.26
N GLY A 608 -12.17 22.39 -20.33
CA GLY A 608 -12.10 22.78 -18.93
C GLY A 608 -12.58 24.22 -18.68
N ASP A 609 -13.42 24.78 -19.57
CA ASP A 609 -14.16 26.00 -19.26
C ASP A 609 -15.39 25.74 -18.38
N ASP A 610 -15.80 26.79 -17.68
CA ASP A 610 -16.92 26.78 -16.73
C ASP A 610 -18.24 27.12 -17.45
N THR A 611 -18.56 26.37 -18.51
CA THR A 611 -19.83 26.52 -19.25
C THR A 611 -20.61 25.22 -19.24
N PHE A 612 -21.90 25.30 -18.86
CA PHE A 612 -22.74 24.10 -18.81
C PHE A 612 -23.86 24.05 -19.86
N ASP A 613 -24.22 25.14 -20.55
CA ASP A 613 -25.30 25.13 -21.56
C ASP A 613 -24.95 24.53 -22.93
N THR A 614 -23.68 24.22 -23.20
CA THR A 614 -23.22 23.67 -24.48
C THR A 614 -22.41 22.40 -24.31
N LEU A 615 -22.36 21.55 -25.33
CA LEU A 615 -21.26 20.59 -25.48
C LEU A 615 -20.51 20.99 -26.74
N GLU A 616 -19.39 21.69 -26.59
CA GLU A 616 -18.52 22.06 -27.71
C GLU A 616 -17.44 20.99 -27.91
N THR A 617 -16.79 20.54 -26.84
CA THR A 617 -15.81 19.45 -26.91
C THR A 617 -15.94 18.45 -25.77
N LEU A 618 -15.54 17.21 -26.04
CA LEU A 618 -15.26 16.19 -25.03
C LEU A 618 -13.92 15.54 -25.37
N ALA A 619 -12.97 15.63 -24.44
CA ALA A 619 -11.61 15.12 -24.57
C ALA A 619 -11.37 14.00 -23.55
N PHE A 620 -10.92 12.84 -24.03
CA PHE A 620 -10.56 11.69 -23.22
C PHE A 620 -9.04 11.54 -23.28
N THR A 621 -8.38 11.49 -22.14
CA THR A 621 -6.95 11.17 -22.03
C THR A 621 -6.81 9.71 -21.65
N PHE A 622 -6.05 8.95 -22.43
CA PHE A 622 -5.72 7.56 -22.10
C PHE A 622 -4.40 7.50 -21.33
N ASP A 623 -4.18 6.42 -20.60
CA ASP A 623 -2.91 6.13 -19.92
C ASP A 623 -1.77 5.79 -20.90
N ARG A 624 -2.09 5.42 -22.15
CA ARG A 624 -1.14 5.00 -23.20
C ARG A 624 -1.61 5.34 -24.64
N ASP A 625 -0.72 5.17 -25.63
CA ASP A 625 -1.05 5.37 -27.05
C ASP A 625 -2.02 4.30 -27.57
N VAL A 626 -3.16 4.72 -28.14
CA VAL A 626 -4.26 3.86 -28.59
C VAL A 626 -4.68 4.12 -30.03
N SER A 627 -5.20 3.08 -30.68
CA SER A 627 -6.02 3.17 -31.88
C SER A 627 -7.45 3.54 -31.48
N VAL A 628 -7.78 4.83 -31.58
CA VAL A 628 -9.09 5.41 -31.30
C VAL A 628 -9.57 6.26 -32.48
N SER A 629 -10.88 6.34 -32.71
CA SER A 629 -11.49 6.93 -33.91
C SER A 629 -12.70 7.81 -33.60
N ALA A 630 -13.12 8.65 -34.56
CA ALA A 630 -14.36 9.43 -34.45
C ALA A 630 -15.60 8.56 -34.11
N SER A 631 -15.65 7.36 -34.68
CA SER A 631 -16.71 6.36 -34.47
C SER A 631 -16.56 5.53 -33.19
N SER A 632 -15.50 5.73 -32.40
CA SER A 632 -15.29 5.02 -31.13
C SER A 632 -16.13 5.58 -29.99
N LEU A 633 -16.71 6.77 -30.15
CA LEU A 633 -17.62 7.39 -29.19
C LEU A 633 -19.07 7.26 -29.65
N LEU A 634 -19.93 6.80 -28.75
CA LEU A 634 -21.37 6.92 -28.83
C LEU A 634 -21.82 8.01 -27.85
N LEU A 635 -22.84 8.79 -28.23
CA LEU A 635 -23.48 9.77 -27.36
C LEU A 635 -24.99 9.53 -27.38
N ALA A 636 -25.61 9.37 -26.22
CA ALA A 636 -27.04 9.09 -26.10
C ALA A 636 -27.73 10.02 -25.10
N ASP A 637 -28.83 10.64 -25.54
CA ASP A 637 -29.72 11.48 -24.75
C ASP A 637 -30.54 10.60 -23.79
N ARG A 638 -30.25 10.66 -22.49
CA ARG A 638 -30.94 9.90 -21.43
C ARG A 638 -32.34 10.46 -21.17
N THR A 639 -32.51 11.78 -21.21
CA THR A 639 -33.79 12.48 -21.07
C THR A 639 -34.78 12.04 -22.16
N ALA A 640 -34.31 11.83 -23.38
CA ALA A 640 -35.05 11.24 -24.51
C ALA A 640 -35.02 9.69 -24.52
N GLY A 641 -34.82 9.04 -23.37
CA GLY A 641 -34.94 7.59 -23.20
C GLY A 641 -33.79 6.77 -23.79
N GLY A 642 -32.58 7.33 -23.87
CA GLY A 642 -31.41 6.71 -24.49
C GLY A 642 -31.36 6.87 -26.01
N THR A 643 -31.89 7.98 -26.54
CA THR A 643 -31.89 8.25 -28.00
C THR A 643 -30.48 8.62 -28.47
N PRO A 644 -29.86 7.89 -29.44
CA PRO A 644 -28.53 8.22 -29.93
C PRO A 644 -28.49 9.55 -30.70
N VAL A 645 -27.43 10.33 -30.47
CA VAL A 645 -27.14 11.58 -31.18
C VAL A 645 -26.45 11.28 -32.52
N ASP A 646 -26.78 12.04 -33.57
CA ASP A 646 -26.15 11.89 -34.89
C ASP A 646 -24.77 12.56 -34.94
N LEU A 647 -23.74 11.79 -34.58
CA LEU A 647 -22.34 12.24 -34.59
C LEU A 647 -21.70 12.32 -35.99
N THR A 648 -22.45 12.19 -37.09
CA THR A 648 -21.86 12.25 -38.46
C THR A 648 -21.19 13.58 -38.81
N SER A 649 -21.45 14.64 -38.03
CA SER A 649 -20.84 15.97 -38.19
C SER A 649 -19.82 16.31 -37.09
N VAL A 650 -19.43 15.35 -36.25
CA VAL A 650 -18.40 15.54 -35.22
C VAL A 650 -17.01 15.66 -35.88
N THR A 651 -16.19 16.60 -35.42
CA THR A 651 -14.77 16.66 -35.79
C THR A 651 -13.96 15.89 -34.75
N PHE A 652 -12.95 15.14 -35.19
CA PHE A 652 -12.17 14.26 -34.31
C PHE A 652 -10.67 14.49 -34.49
N ASN A 653 -9.95 14.56 -33.37
CA ASN A 653 -8.49 14.68 -33.34
C ASN A 653 -7.90 13.86 -32.19
N TYR A 654 -7.00 12.93 -32.50
CA TYR A 654 -6.18 12.23 -31.50
C TYR A 654 -4.74 12.77 -31.48
N ARG A 655 -4.22 13.11 -30.31
CA ARG A 655 -2.82 13.52 -30.08
C ARG A 655 -2.06 12.42 -29.37
N ARG A 656 -1.04 11.86 -30.03
CA ARG A 656 -0.21 10.77 -29.46
C ARG A 656 0.80 11.27 -28.44
N GLU A 657 1.12 12.56 -28.49
CA GLU A 657 2.06 13.23 -27.59
C GLU A 657 1.49 13.46 -26.19
N THR A 658 0.16 13.36 -26.03
CA THR A 658 -0.57 13.57 -24.77
C THR A 658 -1.66 12.50 -24.55
N PHE A 659 -1.66 11.45 -25.37
CA PHE A 659 -2.69 10.39 -25.43
C PHE A 659 -4.15 10.90 -25.42
N THR A 660 -4.41 12.11 -25.94
CA THR A 660 -5.73 12.76 -25.84
C THR A 660 -6.54 12.61 -27.12
N ALA A 661 -7.72 12.00 -27.04
CA ALA A 661 -8.73 11.97 -28.10
C ALA A 661 -9.80 13.04 -27.85
N THR A 662 -9.94 13.99 -28.78
CA THR A 662 -10.93 15.06 -28.68
C THR A 662 -11.98 14.91 -29.77
N TRP A 663 -13.25 14.92 -29.34
CA TRP A 663 -14.42 15.10 -30.19
C TRP A 663 -14.91 16.55 -30.07
N ASP A 664 -15.11 17.20 -31.21
CA ASP A 664 -15.63 18.56 -31.37
C ASP A 664 -17.03 18.46 -31.99
N PHE A 665 -18.01 18.88 -31.19
CA PHE A 665 -19.44 18.78 -31.44
C PHE A 665 -20.02 20.09 -31.98
N THR A 666 -19.21 21.13 -32.25
CA THR A 666 -19.71 22.43 -32.74
C THR A 666 -20.43 22.33 -34.10
N GLY A 667 -20.19 21.26 -34.85
CA GLY A 667 -20.92 20.90 -36.08
C GLY A 667 -22.11 19.95 -35.90
N VAL A 668 -22.35 19.40 -34.71
CA VAL A 668 -23.39 18.41 -34.41
C VAL A 668 -24.70 19.11 -34.05
N ALA A 669 -25.81 18.61 -34.59
CA ALA A 669 -27.15 19.14 -34.34
C ALA A 669 -27.96 18.21 -33.43
N GLY A 670 -28.78 18.78 -32.55
CA GLY A 670 -29.67 18.02 -31.67
C GLY A 670 -29.14 17.75 -30.27
N ILE A 671 -27.99 18.32 -29.91
CA ILE A 671 -27.57 18.47 -28.51
C ILE A 671 -28.27 19.72 -27.94
N GLY A 672 -28.78 19.64 -26.71
CA GLY A 672 -29.48 20.71 -26.00
C GLY A 672 -29.61 20.36 -24.51
N ALA A 673 -30.41 21.12 -23.74
CA ALA A 673 -30.51 20.91 -22.29
C ALA A 673 -31.12 19.54 -21.93
N ALA A 674 -30.28 18.59 -21.50
CA ALA A 674 -30.60 17.18 -21.22
C ALA A 674 -29.41 16.45 -20.59
N PHE A 675 -29.68 15.31 -19.93
CA PHE A 675 -28.63 14.37 -19.53
C PHE A 675 -28.17 13.53 -20.72
N TYR A 676 -26.86 13.41 -20.90
CA TYR A 676 -26.24 12.55 -21.91
C TYR A 676 -25.34 11.50 -21.27
N THR A 677 -25.19 10.36 -21.94
CA THR A 677 -24.06 9.45 -21.68
C THR A 677 -23.17 9.38 -22.92
N ALA A 678 -21.90 9.68 -22.71
CA ALA A 678 -20.81 9.38 -23.61
C ALA A 678 -20.28 7.98 -23.30
N VAL A 679 -20.20 7.11 -24.30
CA VAL A 679 -19.70 5.74 -24.18
C VAL A 679 -18.59 5.50 -25.19
N LEU A 680 -17.40 5.10 -24.73
CA LEU A 680 -16.35 4.61 -25.62
C LEU A 680 -16.53 3.11 -25.84
N ASP A 681 -16.80 2.72 -27.09
CA ASP A 681 -16.98 1.33 -27.51
C ASP A 681 -15.63 0.59 -27.43
N THR A 682 -15.51 -0.33 -26.47
CA THR A 682 -14.31 -1.11 -26.17
C THR A 682 -13.82 -1.95 -27.36
N SER A 683 -14.73 -2.38 -28.25
CA SER A 683 -14.39 -3.12 -29.47
C SER A 683 -13.73 -2.24 -30.55
N SER A 684 -13.69 -0.92 -30.32
CA SER A 684 -13.18 0.09 -31.24
C SER A 684 -11.95 0.86 -30.73
N VAL A 685 -11.55 0.63 -29.47
CA VAL A 685 -10.39 1.26 -28.82
C VAL A 685 -9.43 0.17 -28.39
N THR A 686 -8.23 0.14 -28.97
CA THR A 686 -7.18 -0.82 -28.59
C THR A 686 -5.81 -0.16 -28.49
N ASP A 687 -4.89 -0.73 -27.72
CA ASP A 687 -3.48 -0.30 -27.72
C ASP A 687 -2.73 -0.76 -28.98
N SER A 688 -1.39 -0.61 -28.98
CA SER A 688 -0.52 -1.07 -30.08
C SER A 688 -0.26 -2.58 -30.11
N GLN A 689 -0.64 -3.29 -29.05
CA GLN A 689 -0.48 -4.73 -28.82
C GLN A 689 -1.75 -5.50 -29.25
N GLY A 690 -2.90 -4.82 -29.29
CA GLY A 690 -4.22 -5.34 -29.64
C GLY A 690 -5.13 -5.60 -28.43
N ASN A 691 -4.78 -5.11 -27.24
CA ASN A 691 -5.64 -5.20 -26.05
C ASN A 691 -6.77 -4.14 -26.17
N PRO A 692 -8.04 -4.51 -25.89
CA PRO A 692 -9.18 -3.58 -25.91
C PRO A 692 -9.15 -2.59 -24.74
N LEU A 693 -10.12 -1.68 -24.66
CA LEU A 693 -10.30 -0.77 -23.53
C LEU A 693 -10.66 -1.52 -22.23
N ASP A 694 -10.06 -1.14 -21.11
CA ASP A 694 -10.60 -1.39 -19.77
C ASP A 694 -11.46 -0.18 -19.38
N GLY A 695 -12.78 -0.33 -19.50
CA GLY A 695 -13.75 0.74 -19.33
C GLY A 695 -14.20 0.99 -17.88
N ASN A 696 -13.91 0.05 -16.98
CA ASN A 696 -14.29 0.07 -15.56
C ASN A 696 -13.09 0.07 -14.61
N ALA A 697 -11.86 0.09 -15.14
CA ALA A 697 -10.58 0.11 -14.44
C ALA A 697 -10.31 -1.09 -13.52
N ASP A 698 -10.90 -2.27 -13.79
CA ASP A 698 -10.70 -3.48 -12.96
C ASP A 698 -9.45 -4.30 -13.31
N GLY A 699 -8.74 -3.90 -14.37
CA GLY A 699 -7.54 -4.56 -14.91
C GLY A 699 -7.83 -5.45 -16.13
N ALA A 700 -9.09 -5.81 -16.40
CA ALA A 700 -9.48 -6.59 -17.56
C ALA A 700 -9.96 -5.71 -18.73
N GLY A 701 -9.40 -5.95 -19.91
CA GLY A 701 -9.88 -5.31 -21.14
C GLY A 701 -11.09 -6.03 -21.73
N GLY A 702 -12.10 -5.26 -22.14
CA GLY A 702 -13.29 -5.78 -22.82
C GLY A 702 -14.60 -5.08 -22.49
N ASP A 703 -14.57 -4.07 -21.61
CA ASP A 703 -15.74 -3.35 -21.12
C ASP A 703 -15.74 -1.88 -21.57
N ASP A 704 -16.94 -1.33 -21.80
CA ASP A 704 -17.15 0.02 -22.34
C ASP A 704 -16.97 1.10 -21.26
N PHE A 705 -16.17 2.13 -21.52
CA PHE A 705 -16.10 3.29 -20.62
C PHE A 705 -17.35 4.17 -20.78
N SER A 706 -18.05 4.48 -19.69
CA SER A 706 -19.31 5.22 -19.68
C SER A 706 -19.24 6.45 -18.76
N HIS A 707 -19.32 7.65 -19.33
CA HIS A 707 -19.36 8.92 -18.62
C HIS A 707 -20.72 9.62 -18.81
N VAL A 708 -21.36 10.02 -17.71
CA VAL A 708 -22.61 10.80 -17.73
C VAL A 708 -22.30 12.28 -17.56
N LEU A 709 -22.93 13.13 -18.37
CA LEU A 709 -22.83 14.59 -18.27
C LEU A 709 -24.20 15.24 -18.43
N LEU A 710 -24.39 16.40 -17.81
CA LEU A 710 -25.51 17.29 -18.08
C LEU A 710 -25.07 18.36 -19.08
N VAL A 711 -25.91 18.60 -20.09
CA VAL A 711 -25.94 19.91 -20.76
C VAL A 711 -27.06 20.68 -20.09
N ALA A 712 -26.71 21.77 -19.42
CA ALA A 712 -27.58 22.46 -18.50
C ALA A 712 -28.54 23.44 -19.19
N ALA A 713 -29.66 23.75 -18.55
CA ALA A 713 -30.47 24.91 -18.90
C ALA A 713 -29.82 26.17 -18.30
N ARG A 714 -29.75 27.28 -19.06
CA ARG A 714 -29.27 28.57 -18.53
C ARG A 714 -30.18 29.04 -17.39
N GLY A 715 -29.73 28.89 -16.15
CA GLY A 715 -30.55 29.00 -14.97
C GLY A 715 -30.23 27.97 -13.89
N ASP A 716 -29.76 26.79 -14.29
CA ASP A 716 -29.37 25.65 -13.45
C ASP A 716 -27.90 25.82 -13.01
N SER A 717 -27.64 26.23 -11.77
CA SER A 717 -26.33 26.64 -11.24
C SER A 717 -25.63 25.60 -10.39
N ASP A 718 -26.36 24.72 -9.69
CA ASP A 718 -25.77 23.52 -9.07
C ASP A 718 -25.68 22.34 -10.06
N VAL A 719 -26.25 22.48 -11.26
CA VAL A 719 -26.10 21.60 -12.43
C VAL A 719 -26.78 20.24 -12.17
N ASP A 720 -27.97 20.28 -11.55
CA ASP A 720 -28.68 19.10 -11.05
C ASP A 720 -29.70 18.49 -12.04
N GLY A 721 -30.10 19.27 -13.07
CA GLY A 721 -31.09 18.88 -14.07
C GLY A 721 -32.45 19.59 -13.94
N ASP A 722 -32.60 20.51 -13.00
CA ASP A 722 -33.75 21.40 -12.84
C ASP A 722 -33.39 22.91 -12.72
N VAL A 723 -34.38 23.78 -12.51
CA VAL A 723 -34.14 25.22 -12.30
C VAL A 723 -35.14 25.71 -11.25
N ASP A 724 -34.72 25.88 -9.99
CA ASP A 724 -35.61 26.14 -8.85
C ASP A 724 -35.21 27.33 -7.94
N LEU A 725 -35.55 27.23 -6.66
CA LEU A 725 -35.20 28.17 -5.61
C LEU A 725 -33.74 28.03 -5.15
N SER A 726 -33.05 26.90 -5.37
CA SER A 726 -31.61 26.73 -5.13
C SER A 726 -30.83 27.75 -5.96
N ASP A 727 -30.99 27.69 -7.28
CA ASP A 727 -30.36 28.62 -8.23
C ASP A 727 -30.70 30.07 -7.97
N LEU A 728 -31.98 30.32 -7.67
CA LEU A 728 -32.45 31.66 -7.41
C LEU A 728 -31.79 32.24 -6.15
N ASN A 729 -31.47 31.40 -5.16
CA ASN A 729 -30.69 31.80 -3.99
C ASN A 729 -29.20 31.99 -4.33
N THR A 730 -28.60 31.09 -5.12
CA THR A 730 -27.19 31.19 -5.60
C THR A 730 -26.96 32.50 -6.35
N LEU A 731 -27.80 32.77 -7.36
CA LEU A 731 -27.78 34.02 -8.13
C LEU A 731 -28.02 35.25 -7.23
N PHE A 732 -28.96 35.19 -6.28
CA PHE A 732 -29.17 36.32 -5.36
C PHE A 732 -28.04 36.53 -4.34
N ALA A 733 -27.32 35.49 -3.95
CA ALA A 733 -26.13 35.60 -3.09
C ALA A 733 -24.96 36.27 -3.83
N ASN A 734 -24.82 36.01 -5.13
CA ASN A 734 -23.70 36.51 -5.93
C ASN A 734 -23.98 37.79 -6.73
N PHE A 735 -25.24 38.22 -6.86
CA PHE A 735 -25.71 39.36 -7.66
C PHE A 735 -24.87 40.65 -7.50
N LYS A 736 -23.99 40.93 -8.48
CA LYS A 736 -22.99 42.02 -8.46
C LYS A 736 -22.85 42.67 -9.86
N PRO A 737 -23.88 43.36 -10.39
CA PRO A 737 -23.94 43.96 -11.74
C PRO A 737 -23.04 45.21 -11.97
N LEU A 738 -21.95 45.30 -11.21
CA LEU A 738 -20.90 46.33 -11.21
C LEU A 738 -19.57 45.73 -10.73
N GLY A 739 -19.42 44.40 -10.77
CA GLY A 739 -18.35 43.66 -10.12
C GLY A 739 -17.01 43.73 -10.86
N THR A 740 -15.95 43.28 -10.17
CA THR A 740 -14.66 42.93 -10.79
C THR A 740 -14.11 41.60 -10.24
N SER A 741 -14.96 40.82 -9.59
CA SER A 741 -14.75 39.40 -9.29
C SER A 741 -15.36 38.63 -10.44
N ALA A 742 -14.56 37.85 -11.17
CA ALA A 742 -15.10 36.91 -12.15
C ALA A 742 -15.99 35.91 -11.40
N HIS A 743 -17.28 35.91 -11.73
CA HIS A 743 -18.23 34.88 -11.32
C HIS A 743 -18.44 33.94 -12.49
N GLY A 744 -18.40 32.64 -12.20
CA GLY A 744 -18.63 31.56 -13.13
C GLY A 744 -20.08 31.10 -13.15
N TRP A 745 -20.30 29.97 -13.80
CA TRP A 745 -21.59 29.32 -13.89
C TRP A 745 -22.09 28.86 -12.52
N CYS A 746 -21.23 28.23 -11.71
CA CYS A 746 -21.59 27.77 -10.36
C CYS A 746 -21.98 28.93 -9.41
N GLU A 747 -21.57 30.17 -9.69
CA GLU A 747 -22.02 31.36 -8.95
C GLU A 747 -23.29 32.01 -9.52
N GLY A 748 -23.78 31.55 -10.67
CA GLY A 748 -24.98 32.06 -11.34
C GLY A 748 -24.74 33.02 -12.51
N SER A 749 -23.56 33.00 -13.16
CA SER A 749 -23.32 33.69 -14.44
C SER A 749 -23.68 32.78 -15.61
N PHE A 750 -24.79 33.06 -16.28
CA PHE A 750 -25.41 32.22 -17.32
C PHE A 750 -25.25 32.77 -18.75
N ASP A 751 -24.58 33.91 -18.94
CA ASP A 751 -24.13 34.34 -20.27
C ASP A 751 -22.62 34.60 -20.44
N ASN A 752 -21.82 34.32 -19.41
CA ASN A 752 -20.36 34.28 -19.47
C ASN A 752 -19.73 35.64 -19.87
N ASP A 753 -20.30 36.74 -19.37
CA ASP A 753 -19.67 38.07 -19.41
C ASP A 753 -18.77 38.35 -18.19
N GLY A 754 -18.94 37.56 -17.12
CA GLY A 754 -18.07 37.50 -15.94
C GLY A 754 -18.59 38.19 -14.69
N ASP A 755 -19.80 38.77 -14.69
CA ASP A 755 -20.51 39.11 -13.44
C ASP A 755 -21.88 38.40 -13.29
N VAL A 756 -22.72 38.84 -12.34
CA VAL A 756 -24.03 38.23 -12.04
C VAL A 756 -25.05 39.36 -11.97
N ASP A 757 -25.89 39.43 -13.00
CA ASP A 757 -26.67 40.59 -13.41
C ASP A 757 -28.16 40.25 -13.62
N LEU A 758 -28.95 41.27 -13.98
CA LEU A 758 -30.31 41.08 -14.45
C LEU A 758 -30.41 40.18 -15.70
N SER A 759 -29.35 40.05 -16.50
CA SER A 759 -29.30 39.19 -17.69
C SER A 759 -29.37 37.71 -17.31
N ASP A 760 -28.59 37.27 -16.32
CA ASP A 760 -28.63 35.93 -15.73
C ASP A 760 -29.98 35.62 -15.09
N TYR A 761 -30.54 36.59 -14.36
CA TYR A 761 -31.88 36.46 -13.81
C TYR A 761 -32.94 36.26 -14.90
N ASN A 762 -32.79 36.89 -16.07
CA ASN A 762 -33.70 36.66 -17.20
C ASN A 762 -33.51 35.27 -17.83
N TRP A 763 -32.30 34.70 -17.81
CA TRP A 763 -32.08 33.31 -18.22
C TRP A 763 -32.81 32.35 -17.29
N LEU A 764 -32.46 32.37 -15.99
CA LEU A 764 -33.09 31.56 -14.95
C LEU A 764 -34.62 31.67 -14.98
N ALA A 765 -35.16 32.90 -14.98
CA ALA A 765 -36.60 33.14 -15.00
C ALA A 765 -37.31 32.70 -16.31
N THR A 766 -36.58 32.35 -17.37
CA THR A 766 -37.16 31.72 -18.58
C THR A 766 -37.07 30.21 -18.61
N GLN A 767 -36.14 29.60 -17.87
CA GLN A 767 -35.96 28.15 -17.80
C GLN A 767 -36.61 27.50 -16.56
N TYR A 768 -36.94 28.30 -15.52
CA TYR A 768 -37.51 27.88 -14.23
C TYR A 768 -38.48 26.68 -14.32
N ALA A 769 -38.00 25.52 -13.89
CA ALA A 769 -38.60 24.20 -14.06
C ALA A 769 -38.35 23.31 -12.81
N PRO A 770 -38.97 23.64 -11.66
CA PRO A 770 -38.67 23.07 -10.34
C PRO A 770 -39.27 21.66 -10.11
N LEU A 771 -39.15 20.79 -11.12
CA LEU A 771 -39.64 19.42 -11.22
C LEU A 771 -38.79 18.60 -12.22
N GLY A 772 -37.55 19.02 -12.51
CA GLY A 772 -36.75 18.55 -13.65
C GLY A 772 -37.10 19.23 -14.99
N TYR A 773 -36.08 19.67 -15.74
CA TYR A 773 -36.15 19.71 -17.21
C TYR A 773 -35.43 18.50 -17.84
N ALA A 774 -34.39 17.97 -17.18
CA ALA A 774 -33.60 16.83 -17.66
C ALA A 774 -34.15 15.46 -17.23
N GLY A 775 -35.09 15.40 -16.27
CA GLY A 775 -35.74 14.17 -15.81
C GLY A 775 -35.17 13.64 -14.48
N GLU A 776 -35.17 12.31 -14.29
CA GLU A 776 -34.51 11.69 -13.13
C GLU A 776 -32.99 11.63 -13.38
N THR A 777 -32.20 12.15 -12.44
CA THR A 777 -30.73 12.17 -12.47
C THR A 777 -30.17 10.75 -12.68
N PRO A 778 -29.38 10.48 -13.74
CA PRO A 778 -28.87 9.13 -13.99
C PRO A 778 -27.80 8.71 -12.97
N ALA A 779 -27.80 7.43 -12.59
CA ALA A 779 -26.70 6.86 -11.82
C ALA A 779 -25.37 6.99 -12.58
N GLY A 780 -24.30 7.33 -11.86
CA GLY A 780 -22.98 7.66 -12.44
C GLY A 780 -22.87 9.10 -12.96
N TYR A 781 -23.82 9.99 -12.62
CA TYR A 781 -23.64 11.43 -12.76
C TYR A 781 -23.06 12.03 -11.47
N VAL A 782 -22.08 12.91 -11.61
CA VAL A 782 -21.43 13.67 -10.52
C VAL A 782 -21.72 15.15 -10.73
N LEU A 783 -22.15 15.84 -9.68
CA LEU A 783 -22.44 17.28 -9.72
C LEU A 783 -21.14 18.09 -9.81
N PRO A 784 -20.92 18.92 -10.84
CA PRO A 784 -19.72 19.74 -10.97
C PRO A 784 -19.76 20.99 -10.07
N CYS A 785 -20.94 21.47 -9.70
CA CYS A 785 -21.15 22.66 -8.88
C CYS A 785 -21.72 22.27 -7.50
N SER A 786 -20.87 21.78 -6.60
CA SER A 786 -21.29 21.33 -5.27
C SER A 786 -21.91 22.44 -4.43
N VAL A 787 -23.09 22.20 -3.85
CA VAL A 787 -23.75 23.06 -2.84
C VAL A 787 -23.00 23.09 -1.50
N GLY A 788 -21.78 23.62 -1.51
CA GLY A 788 -20.86 23.66 -0.37
C GLY A 788 -19.75 24.72 -0.42
N SER A 789 -19.42 25.29 -1.60
CA SER A 789 -18.37 26.31 -1.75
C SER A 789 -18.76 27.66 -1.12
N THR A 790 -18.42 27.82 0.17
CA THR A 790 -18.64 29.04 0.97
C THR A 790 -20.11 29.41 1.23
N SER A 791 -20.84 28.53 1.92
CA SER A 791 -21.97 28.96 2.75
C SER A 791 -21.48 29.39 4.15
N PRO A 792 -21.25 30.69 4.42
CA PRO A 792 -21.23 31.16 5.80
C PRO A 792 -22.65 31.01 6.34
N ALA A 793 -22.85 30.01 7.20
CA ALA A 793 -24.13 29.68 7.82
C ALA A 793 -24.83 30.97 8.29
N THR A 794 -25.91 31.36 7.60
CA THR A 794 -26.34 32.75 7.59
C THR A 794 -27.08 33.10 8.85
N ASP A 795 -26.33 33.46 9.89
CA ASP A 795 -26.82 34.06 11.12
C ASP A 795 -27.84 35.15 10.77
N ALA A 796 -29.09 34.96 11.21
CA ALA A 796 -30.20 35.86 10.96
C ALA A 796 -29.95 37.29 11.47
N SER A 797 -28.89 37.50 12.26
CA SER A 797 -28.36 38.80 12.64
C SER A 797 -27.82 39.64 11.46
N GLN A 798 -27.29 39.05 10.38
CA GLN A 798 -26.67 39.82 9.29
C GLN A 798 -27.69 40.53 8.38
N LEU A 799 -28.89 39.98 8.20
CA LEU A 799 -29.98 40.71 7.53
C LEU A 799 -30.46 41.94 8.32
N LEU A 800 -30.02 42.11 9.56
CA LEU A 800 -30.29 43.29 10.39
C LEU A 800 -29.18 44.36 10.33
N SER A 801 -27.93 44.00 9.97
CA SER A 801 -26.82 44.95 9.86
C SER A 801 -26.85 45.76 8.55
N LEU A 802 -27.30 45.14 7.45
CA LEU A 802 -27.49 45.81 6.15
C LEU A 802 -28.55 46.94 6.17
N VAL A 803 -29.39 47.01 7.22
CA VAL A 803 -30.33 48.13 7.44
C VAL A 803 -29.76 49.19 8.40
N ALA A 804 -28.64 48.91 9.07
CA ALA A 804 -27.99 49.80 10.02
C ALA A 804 -26.91 50.70 9.39
N ASP A 805 -26.18 50.20 8.39
CA ASP A 805 -24.96 50.86 7.89
C ASP A 805 -25.21 52.02 6.89
N ASP A 806 -26.43 52.16 6.34
CA ASP A 806 -26.85 53.33 5.53
C ASP A 806 -26.83 54.67 6.34
N GLN A 807 -26.61 54.60 7.65
CA GLN A 807 -26.32 55.77 8.50
C GLN A 807 -24.85 56.23 8.42
N ALA A 808 -23.89 55.37 8.08
CA ALA A 808 -22.45 55.67 8.15
C ALA A 808 -21.90 56.39 6.91
N TYR A 809 -22.43 56.11 5.71
CA TYR A 809 -21.86 56.58 4.45
C TYR A 809 -22.05 58.09 4.13
N ASN A 810 -22.60 58.89 5.06
CA ASN A 810 -22.97 60.29 4.78
C ASN A 810 -21.93 61.36 5.20
N ASP A 811 -20.90 61.04 6.00
CA ASP A 811 -20.03 62.07 6.61
C ASP A 811 -18.61 62.26 6.01
N GLU A 812 -18.02 61.29 5.29
CA GLU A 812 -16.66 61.42 4.73
C GLU A 812 -16.57 61.42 3.19
N ILE A 813 -17.20 62.42 2.55
CA ILE A 813 -16.71 62.96 1.26
C ILE A 813 -16.39 64.45 1.42
N GLN A 814 -15.18 64.74 1.92
CA GLN A 814 -14.61 66.09 2.01
C GLN A 814 -13.37 66.23 1.12
N VAL A 815 -13.58 66.42 -0.18
CA VAL A 815 -12.52 66.92 -1.08
C VAL A 815 -12.66 68.43 -1.23
N SER A 816 -11.69 69.17 -0.67
CA SER A 816 -11.70 70.63 -0.66
C SER A 816 -11.12 71.23 -1.95
N ALA A 817 -11.80 72.24 -2.49
CA ALA A 817 -11.30 73.09 -3.56
C ALA A 817 -11.75 74.55 -3.34
N GLU A 818 -10.83 75.50 -3.52
CA GLU A 818 -10.95 76.87 -3.02
C GLU A 818 -12.01 77.73 -3.75
N VAL A 819 -12.56 78.70 -3.03
CA VAL A 819 -13.34 79.82 -3.60
C VAL A 819 -12.52 81.11 -3.48
N SER A 820 -12.28 81.81 -4.59
CA SER A 820 -11.73 83.17 -4.56
C SER A 820 -12.48 84.15 -5.47
N SER A 821 -12.90 85.23 -4.83
CA SER A 821 -13.87 86.25 -5.24
C SER A 821 -13.63 87.00 -6.56
N ARG A 822 -14.75 87.29 -7.26
CA ARG A 822 -15.03 88.62 -7.85
C ARG A 822 -16.48 89.03 -7.55
N LEU A 823 -16.71 90.35 -7.54
CA LEU A 823 -18.00 91.07 -7.42
C LEU A 823 -18.63 91.18 -6.00
N PRO A 824 -19.10 92.38 -5.62
CA PRO A 824 -20.00 92.61 -4.49
C PRO A 824 -21.42 93.05 -4.91
N ARG A 825 -22.45 92.62 -4.16
CA ARG A 825 -23.77 93.30 -3.95
C ARG A 825 -24.71 93.43 -5.17
N ASP A 826 -26.05 93.35 -5.08
CA ASP A 826 -27.01 93.28 -3.96
C ASP A 826 -28.17 92.29 -4.27
N ALA A 827 -28.82 91.77 -3.21
CA ALA A 827 -30.07 90.96 -3.18
C ALA A 827 -30.08 89.57 -3.88
N PRO A 828 -30.92 88.58 -3.46
CA PRO A 828 -30.63 87.16 -3.70
C PRO A 828 -31.68 86.37 -4.54
N PRO A 829 -31.45 86.19 -5.86
CA PRO A 829 -32.05 85.16 -6.71
C PRO A 829 -31.00 84.07 -7.09
N SER A 830 -31.24 82.97 -7.82
CA SER A 830 -32.38 82.07 -8.11
C SER A 830 -31.80 80.90 -8.96
N ARG A 831 -32.50 79.77 -9.18
CA ARG A 831 -32.02 78.73 -10.12
C ARG A 831 -33.14 78.11 -10.97
N ARG A 832 -32.72 77.49 -12.09
CA ARG A 832 -33.56 76.92 -13.17
C ARG A 832 -33.90 75.44 -12.93
N ALA A 833 -34.85 74.93 -13.71
CA ALA A 833 -35.16 73.51 -13.85
C ALA A 833 -35.07 73.07 -15.33
N HIS A 834 -34.78 71.78 -15.59
CA HIS A 834 -35.47 70.90 -16.56
C HIS A 834 -34.86 69.47 -16.57
N GLY A 835 -35.65 68.48 -17.00
CA GLY A 835 -35.19 67.10 -17.26
C GLY A 835 -35.66 66.06 -16.23
N ARG A 836 -36.42 65.05 -16.70
CA ARG A 836 -36.78 63.82 -15.98
C ARG A 836 -36.87 62.68 -16.99
N THR A 837 -36.13 61.59 -16.80
CA THR A 837 -36.11 60.44 -17.72
C THR A 837 -35.96 59.10 -17.00
N THR A 838 -36.86 58.18 -17.37
CA THR A 838 -36.77 56.70 -17.38
C THR A 838 -36.21 55.91 -16.18
N LYS A 839 -35.06 56.22 -15.58
CA LYS A 839 -34.35 55.31 -14.63
C LYS A 839 -35.11 54.89 -13.36
N ARG A 840 -36.25 55.51 -13.00
CA ARG A 840 -37.06 55.13 -11.83
C ARG A 840 -38.19 54.11 -12.09
N HIS A 841 -38.51 53.76 -13.34
CA HIS A 841 -39.60 52.81 -13.59
C HIS A 841 -39.17 51.34 -13.55
N ALA A 842 -37.99 50.97 -14.06
CA ALA A 842 -37.54 49.57 -14.12
C ALA A 842 -37.57 48.87 -12.74
N VAL A 843 -36.88 49.45 -11.75
CA VAL A 843 -36.85 48.94 -10.36
C VAL A 843 -38.25 48.85 -9.75
N SER A 844 -39.13 49.82 -10.04
CA SER A 844 -40.51 49.83 -9.56
C SER A 844 -41.42 48.80 -10.25
N THR A 845 -41.04 48.29 -11.42
CA THR A 845 -41.78 47.23 -12.13
C THR A 845 -41.29 45.85 -11.68
N ALA A 846 -39.97 45.65 -11.55
CA ALA A 846 -39.40 44.41 -11.04
C ALA A 846 -39.93 44.06 -9.63
N PHE A 847 -39.92 45.03 -8.70
CA PHE A 847 -40.45 44.83 -7.35
C PHE A 847 -41.97 44.60 -7.32
N ALA A 848 -42.71 45.10 -8.33
CA ALA A 848 -44.14 44.85 -8.47
C ALA A 848 -44.44 43.46 -9.04
N GLN A 849 -43.59 42.93 -9.92
CA GLN A 849 -43.67 41.57 -10.44
C GLN A 849 -43.34 40.55 -9.34
N TYR A 850 -42.25 40.77 -8.60
CA TYR A 850 -41.90 40.01 -7.39
C TYR A 850 -43.09 39.90 -6.40
N GLU A 851 -43.77 41.01 -6.09
CA GLU A 851 -44.95 41.00 -5.20
C GLU A 851 -46.21 40.37 -5.83
N VAL A 852 -46.26 40.12 -7.14
CA VAL A 852 -47.33 39.34 -7.79
C VAL A 852 -47.01 37.84 -7.71
N ASP A 853 -45.80 37.44 -8.04
CA ASP A 853 -45.42 36.02 -8.13
C ASP A 853 -45.28 35.38 -6.75
N ARG A 854 -44.72 36.12 -5.78
CA ARG A 854 -44.76 35.79 -4.34
C ARG A 854 -46.17 35.50 -3.82
N ARG A 855 -47.22 36.04 -4.45
CA ARG A 855 -48.62 35.88 -4.03
C ARG A 855 -49.37 34.79 -4.80
N SER A 856 -48.93 34.41 -6.00
CA SER A 856 -49.58 33.35 -6.79
C SER A 856 -49.27 31.97 -6.19
N VAL A 857 -48.00 31.71 -5.86
CA VAL A 857 -47.51 30.43 -5.28
C VAL A 857 -48.26 30.05 -4.00
N GLY A 858 -48.49 31.02 -3.11
CA GLY A 858 -49.16 30.83 -1.81
C GLY A 858 -50.64 30.39 -1.86
N THR A 859 -51.21 30.12 -3.04
CA THR A 859 -52.64 29.79 -3.22
C THR A 859 -52.89 28.36 -3.76
N LEU A 860 -51.86 27.63 -4.23
CA LEU A 860 -52.05 26.31 -4.85
C LEU A 860 -52.14 25.13 -3.84
N ALA A 861 -51.57 25.27 -2.65
CA ALA A 861 -51.54 24.24 -1.60
C ALA A 861 -52.89 24.08 -0.82
N ALA A 862 -54.02 23.97 -1.53
CA ALA A 862 -55.36 23.94 -0.93
C ALA A 862 -56.39 23.02 -1.62
N ILE A 863 -55.97 22.03 -2.43
CA ILE A 863 -56.91 21.10 -3.10
C ILE A 863 -57.45 20.05 -2.11
N ARG A 864 -58.71 20.22 -1.72
CA ARG A 864 -59.37 19.47 -0.64
C ARG A 864 -60.11 18.23 -1.15
N VAL A 865 -59.42 17.11 -1.30
CA VAL A 865 -60.05 15.83 -1.68
C VAL A 865 -60.92 15.27 -0.54
N ARG A 866 -62.24 15.18 -0.76
CA ARG A 866 -63.15 14.36 0.06
C ARG A 866 -63.24 12.96 -0.56
N GLY A 867 -62.75 11.95 0.16
CA GLY A 867 -63.01 10.54 -0.15
C GLY A 867 -63.79 9.89 0.99
N GLU A 868 -64.99 9.39 0.72
CA GLU A 868 -65.77 8.63 1.68
C GLU A 868 -65.30 7.16 1.71
N ARG A 869 -65.17 6.55 2.89
CA ARG A 869 -65.08 5.09 3.06
C ARG A 869 -66.00 4.66 4.18
N GLY A 870 -66.76 3.59 3.95
CA GLY A 870 -67.59 2.96 4.97
C GLY A 870 -67.58 1.44 4.84
N GLY A 871 -67.41 0.77 5.98
CA GLY A 871 -67.97 -0.57 6.23
C GLY A 871 -67.08 -1.79 6.00
N ALA A 872 -66.74 -2.45 7.12
CA ALA A 872 -66.49 -3.90 7.28
C ALA A 872 -65.20 -4.49 6.63
N LEU A 873 -64.55 -5.55 7.15
CA LEU A 873 -64.71 -6.41 8.35
C LEU A 873 -63.38 -6.43 9.17
N LEU A 874 -63.35 -6.52 10.51
CA LEU A 874 -63.21 -7.75 11.35
C LEU A 874 -62.10 -8.73 10.90
N THR A 875 -61.18 -9.23 11.75
CA THR A 875 -61.24 -9.52 13.21
C THR A 875 -59.91 -9.23 13.98
N ASP A 876 -60.04 -9.01 15.30
CA ASP A 876 -59.32 -9.59 16.48
C ASP A 876 -57.94 -10.28 16.26
N GLU A 877 -56.93 -10.27 17.14
CA GLU A 877 -56.67 -9.77 18.53
C GLU A 877 -55.10 -9.63 18.65
N VAL A 878 -54.34 -9.19 19.68
CA VAL A 878 -54.43 -9.15 21.17
C VAL A 878 -53.69 -7.91 21.76
N ASP A 879 -54.32 -7.32 22.78
CA ASP A 879 -53.87 -6.64 24.03
C ASP A 879 -52.38 -6.28 24.35
N PHE A 880 -52.19 -5.12 25.00
CA PHE A 880 -50.96 -4.64 25.67
C PHE A 880 -51.33 -3.90 26.98
N GLY A 881 -51.11 -4.52 28.14
CA GLY A 881 -51.47 -3.90 29.44
C GLY A 881 -50.70 -4.44 30.65
N GLY A 882 -49.90 -3.58 31.30
CA GLY A 882 -49.23 -3.92 32.56
C GLY A 882 -48.21 -2.87 33.02
N LYS A 883 -48.54 -2.10 34.06
CA LYS A 883 -47.59 -1.21 34.77
C LYS A 883 -47.40 -1.67 36.22
N TRP A 884 -46.26 -1.25 36.79
CA TRP A 884 -45.99 -0.90 38.21
C TRP A 884 -45.06 -1.83 39.06
N ASN A 885 -43.95 -1.21 39.48
CA ASN A 885 -43.34 -1.22 40.82
C ASN A 885 -42.39 -2.34 41.32
N THR A 886 -41.09 -1.99 41.32
CA THR A 886 -40.13 -2.00 42.48
C THR A 886 -39.64 -3.32 43.12
N PRO A 887 -38.48 -3.36 43.82
CA PRO A 887 -37.34 -2.42 43.88
C PRO A 887 -35.93 -3.09 43.72
N TRP A 888 -34.88 -2.26 43.77
CA TRP A 888 -33.44 -2.61 43.97
C TRP A 888 -33.19 -3.49 45.23
N PRO A 889 -32.15 -4.35 45.26
CA PRO A 889 -30.72 -3.95 45.33
C PRO A 889 -29.84 -4.56 44.21
N GLY A 890 -28.60 -4.13 43.97
CA GLY A 890 -27.78 -3.14 44.69
C GLY A 890 -26.44 -3.72 45.15
N ARG A 891 -25.43 -3.64 44.29
CA ARG A 891 -24.01 -3.75 44.62
C ARG A 891 -23.17 -3.04 43.58
#